data_AF-A0A4P7NNI2-F1
#
_entry.id   AF-A0A4P7NNI2-F1
#
_cell.length_a   1.000
_cell.length_b   1.000
_cell.length_c   1.000
_cell.angle_alpha   90.00
_cell.angle_beta   90.00
_cell.angle_gamma   90.00
#
_symmetry.space_group_name_H-M   'P 1'
#
loop_
_entity.id
_entity.type
_entity.pdbx_description
1 polymer ?
#
loop_
_entity_poly.entity_id
_entity_poly.type
_entity_poly.pdbx_seq_one_letter_code
_entity_poly.pdbx_strand_id
1 'polypeptide(L)'
;MLFAASGHKLRSDDVTHIVCDLHKKNRVCSNNEQQSIIASFSIIDAAQMNIRSSLISASIQEAVSSPSDATPRRNKLFRLLFWIIEFLSLLRLRLTRYRHADFRALRKHVWKLDEDEYLGSFQPGAGALKPVGDLGYSGSTFFTTANSKYLIKSLPRRFEHQFFTHDLLEPYIGHMRANPHSLLVRIADMVFTPQATLGGILGTAPTHHIVMENLMYGKQGDGWETYDLKPNDYFFPERDIMDGALVPNSVLDKLVDEFKDKVKVTAEQKAQLLNNLEKDTDLLSRNNAIDYSLFLVRYPADAEASVISSDADAWRTGMKDRQGKWVYRVVVLDFFWARHKFHARAMTGLVKLFNKVAHRGPMSITANPSEYRERFLGMVQTDILTTDFSDPMRAHLPHRRRVLTWLGYAISAGVIFWLLYIVVRLLAFAQLFGKLGPHAGIAVTQSQVLEAHANHAEPVIPRIIHQIYHNWKDPTSKQLPEDWEAARQTCIDKNPGWDVKVGASSQQSISRPSRLTCCQIWHSQDSLAFIANEYPWFLSTYEGYKYPIQRVDVMRYFLVRKYGGIYIDLDNGCEASLEPFRSLPAFTTDGGLGALSNNIIGAQPEHPWTRMLTENLEAYNWNWLLPYARVMYNSGQWYLTAMWEQYHARLREGSVAPYPGSNWAKLHRVMMDEREGADRWVFWNHAGHGGTWGAGDDWFWAWLGRHWIEAVVEAIAAVVALLTSFACCLKCARRRRLRRIVDRGYKYAKVEDDVDVELLGGRYC
;
A
#
# COMPACT_ATOMS: atom_id res chain seq x y z
N MET A 1 12.42 -13.37 -22.80
CA MET A 1 13.60 -12.87 -22.06
C MET A 1 13.50 -11.40 -21.60
N LEU A 2 12.53 -10.58 -22.04
CA LEU A 2 12.38 -9.18 -21.58
C LEU A 2 11.25 -8.92 -20.55
N PHE A 3 10.47 -9.93 -20.17
CA PHE A 3 9.38 -9.77 -19.17
C PHE A 3 9.79 -10.09 -17.72
N ALA A 4 11.02 -10.55 -17.49
CA ALA A 4 11.48 -11.01 -16.16
C ALA A 4 11.99 -9.90 -15.23
N ALA A 5 11.90 -8.62 -15.62
CA ALA A 5 12.46 -7.49 -14.86
C ALA A 5 11.44 -6.70 -14.02
N SER A 6 10.14 -7.04 -14.04
CA SER A 6 9.09 -6.19 -13.42
C SER A 6 8.59 -6.64 -12.05
N GLY A 7 9.08 -7.74 -11.46
CA GLY A 7 8.70 -8.16 -10.11
C GLY A 7 7.20 -8.51 -9.91
N HIS A 8 6.38 -8.48 -10.96
CA HIS A 8 4.98 -8.87 -10.90
C HIS A 8 4.83 -10.39 -11.03
N LYS A 9 4.27 -11.05 -10.00
CA LYS A 9 3.68 -12.39 -10.13
C LYS A 9 2.41 -12.26 -10.98
N LEU A 10 2.50 -12.53 -12.28
CA LEU A 10 1.32 -12.73 -13.13
C LEU A 10 0.58 -13.99 -12.63
N ARG A 11 -0.75 -13.94 -12.52
CA ARG A 11 -1.54 -15.14 -12.24
C ARG A 11 -1.42 -16.09 -13.42
N SER A 12 -1.46 -17.41 -13.16
CA SER A 12 -1.38 -18.44 -14.20
C SER A 12 -2.37 -18.22 -15.35
N ASP A 13 -3.52 -17.62 -15.02
CA ASP A 13 -4.62 -17.39 -15.96
C ASP A 13 -4.27 -16.32 -17.01
N ASP A 14 -3.48 -15.31 -16.63
CA ASP A 14 -3.09 -14.20 -17.51
C ASP A 14 -2.05 -14.63 -18.56
N VAL A 15 -1.13 -15.51 -18.19
CA VAL A 15 -0.11 -16.05 -19.11
C VAL A 15 -0.73 -17.01 -20.13
N THR A 16 -1.74 -17.76 -19.72
CA THR A 16 -2.46 -18.71 -20.60
C THR A 16 -3.19 -17.96 -21.73
N HIS A 17 -3.76 -16.79 -21.43
CA HIS A 17 -4.38 -15.92 -22.43
C HIS A 17 -3.36 -15.30 -23.40
N ILE A 18 -2.22 -14.82 -22.88
CA ILE A 18 -1.18 -14.16 -23.70
C ILE A 18 -0.49 -15.15 -24.67
N VAL A 19 -0.26 -16.39 -24.24
CA VAL A 19 0.41 -17.41 -25.08
C VAL A 19 -0.55 -18.01 -26.13
N CYS A 20 -1.85 -18.14 -25.84
CA CYS A 20 -2.84 -18.57 -26.85
C CYS A 20 -3.03 -17.51 -27.97
N ASP A 21 -2.97 -16.22 -27.66
CA ASP A 21 -3.12 -15.13 -28.65
C ASP A 21 -1.93 -15.01 -29.62
N LEU A 22 -0.71 -15.29 -29.14
CA LEU A 22 0.50 -15.13 -29.94
C LEU A 22 0.72 -16.23 -30.99
N HIS A 23 0.07 -17.39 -30.86
CA HIS A 23 0.42 -18.54 -31.70
C HIS A 23 -0.58 -18.92 -32.80
N LYS A 24 -1.90 -18.63 -32.70
CA LYS A 24 -2.87 -18.90 -33.78
C LYS A 24 -4.11 -17.99 -33.71
N LYS A 25 -4.33 -17.21 -34.79
CA LYS A 25 -5.53 -16.41 -35.10
C LYS A 25 -6.82 -16.85 -34.37
N ASN A 26 -7.29 -16.03 -33.41
CA ASN A 26 -8.65 -15.99 -32.84
C ASN A 26 -9.33 -17.36 -32.62
N ARG A 27 -8.71 -18.27 -31.85
CA ARG A 27 -9.37 -19.51 -31.41
C ARG A 27 -9.30 -19.65 -29.89
N VAL A 28 -10.41 -20.01 -29.26
CA VAL A 28 -10.49 -20.33 -27.84
C VAL A 28 -9.84 -21.71 -27.60
N CYS A 29 -8.79 -21.76 -26.78
CA CYS A 29 -8.07 -22.99 -26.40
C CYS A 29 -9.01 -23.94 -25.62
N SER A 30 -8.92 -25.26 -25.88
CA SER A 30 -9.71 -26.27 -25.16
C SER A 30 -9.18 -26.52 -23.73
N ASN A 31 -10.02 -27.02 -22.81
CA ASN A 31 -9.61 -27.31 -21.42
C ASN A 31 -8.36 -28.22 -21.33
N ASN A 32 -8.19 -29.15 -22.27
CA ASN A 32 -7.02 -30.04 -22.30
C ASN A 32 -5.73 -29.33 -22.75
N GLU A 33 -5.83 -28.36 -23.65
CA GLU A 33 -4.68 -27.53 -24.07
C GLU A 33 -4.26 -26.56 -22.96
N GLN A 34 -5.22 -25.96 -22.25
CA GLN A 34 -4.93 -25.13 -21.07
C GLN A 34 -4.24 -25.93 -19.97
N GLN A 35 -4.68 -27.16 -19.68
CA GLN A 35 -4.02 -28.04 -18.72
C GLN A 35 -2.61 -28.44 -19.16
N SER A 36 -2.36 -28.66 -20.46
CA SER A 36 -1.03 -28.99 -20.98
C SER A 36 -0.05 -27.80 -20.90
N ILE A 37 -0.52 -26.58 -21.18
CA ILE A 37 0.28 -25.35 -21.05
C ILE A 37 0.61 -25.09 -19.58
N ILE A 38 -0.37 -25.18 -18.67
CA ILE A 38 -0.16 -25.03 -17.22
C ILE A 38 0.81 -26.09 -16.68
N ALA A 39 0.69 -27.34 -17.14
CA ALA A 39 1.64 -28.41 -16.78
C ALA A 39 3.06 -28.10 -17.30
N SER A 40 3.19 -27.58 -18.53
CA SER A 40 4.48 -27.24 -19.12
C SER A 40 5.16 -26.06 -18.41
N PHE A 41 4.40 -25.02 -18.02
CA PHE A 41 4.91 -23.91 -17.20
C PHE A 41 5.29 -24.38 -15.79
N SER A 42 4.50 -25.27 -15.18
CA SER A 42 4.83 -25.84 -13.87
C SER A 42 6.10 -26.70 -13.90
N ILE A 43 6.36 -27.41 -15.00
CA ILE A 43 7.59 -28.17 -15.21
C ILE A 43 8.79 -27.23 -15.41
N ILE A 44 8.62 -26.13 -16.15
CA ILE A 44 9.67 -25.11 -16.36
C ILE A 44 9.99 -24.38 -15.04
N ASP A 45 8.98 -23.99 -14.26
CA ASP A 45 9.15 -23.34 -12.95
C ASP A 45 9.80 -24.29 -11.95
N ALA A 46 9.40 -25.56 -11.92
CA ALA A 46 10.03 -26.58 -11.08
C ALA A 46 11.51 -26.83 -11.49
N ALA A 47 11.81 -26.86 -12.79
CA ALA A 47 13.17 -27.00 -13.29
C ALA A 47 14.02 -25.76 -12.94
N GLN A 48 13.48 -24.54 -13.07
CA GLN A 48 14.17 -23.29 -12.71
C GLN A 48 14.40 -23.16 -11.20
N MET A 49 13.42 -23.54 -10.36
CA MET A 49 13.56 -23.56 -8.90
C MET A 49 14.62 -24.58 -8.43
N ASN A 50 14.70 -25.75 -9.07
CA ASN A 50 15.71 -26.76 -8.77
C ASN A 50 17.13 -26.28 -9.13
N ILE A 51 17.31 -25.61 -10.28
CA ILE A 51 18.61 -25.05 -10.69
C ILE A 51 19.06 -23.94 -9.73
N ARG A 52 18.16 -23.00 -9.40
CA ARG A 52 18.44 -21.89 -8.47
C ARG A 52 18.88 -22.41 -7.09
N SER A 53 18.12 -23.33 -6.52
CA SER A 53 18.38 -23.89 -5.20
C SER A 53 19.70 -24.67 -5.17
N SER A 54 20.01 -25.41 -6.24
CA SER A 54 21.27 -26.15 -6.39
C SER A 54 22.49 -25.23 -6.43
N LEU A 55 22.44 -24.13 -7.18
CA LEU A 55 23.55 -23.18 -7.29
C LEU A 55 23.81 -22.41 -5.98
N ILE A 56 22.75 -22.06 -5.25
CA ILE A 56 22.85 -21.42 -3.94
C ILE A 56 23.44 -22.42 -2.93
N SER A 57 22.94 -23.66 -2.89
CA SER A 57 23.48 -24.74 -2.04
C SER A 57 24.97 -24.94 -2.26
N ALA A 58 25.41 -25.05 -3.51
CA ALA A 58 26.82 -25.24 -3.85
C ALA A 58 27.69 -24.09 -3.34
N SER A 59 27.21 -22.84 -3.49
CA SER A 59 27.93 -21.64 -3.05
C SER A 59 28.11 -21.60 -1.53
N ILE A 60 27.09 -22.02 -0.76
CA ILE A 60 27.14 -22.07 0.71
C ILE A 60 28.11 -23.17 1.15
N GLN A 61 27.99 -24.38 0.58
CA GLN A 61 28.86 -25.51 0.92
C GLN A 61 30.32 -25.21 0.60
N GLU A 62 30.61 -24.58 -0.55
CA GLU A 62 31.95 -24.16 -0.95
C GLU A 62 32.53 -23.16 0.06
N ALA A 63 31.76 -22.18 0.52
CA ALA A 63 32.21 -21.18 1.49
C ALA A 63 32.51 -21.76 2.88
N VAL A 64 31.67 -22.68 3.38
CA VAL A 64 31.82 -23.27 4.71
C VAL A 64 32.94 -24.32 4.74
N SER A 65 33.06 -25.13 3.69
CA SER A 65 34.04 -26.22 3.61
C SER A 65 35.45 -25.77 3.19
N SER A 66 35.62 -24.54 2.67
CA SER A 66 36.93 -24.05 2.22
C SER A 66 37.91 -23.78 3.38
N PRO A 67 39.17 -24.29 3.31
CA PRO A 67 40.23 -23.94 4.25
C PRO A 67 40.51 -22.43 4.20
N SER A 68 40.48 -21.77 5.36
CA SER A 68 40.34 -20.31 5.50
C SER A 68 41.52 -19.45 5.02
N ASP A 69 42.59 -19.98 4.41
CA ASP A 69 43.84 -19.23 4.22
C ASP A 69 44.52 -19.31 2.84
N ALA A 70 43.83 -19.77 1.79
CA ALA A 70 44.39 -19.78 0.44
C ALA A 70 43.81 -18.66 -0.43
N THR A 71 44.35 -17.44 -0.32
CA THR A 71 44.22 -16.46 -1.42
C THR A 71 45.35 -16.73 -2.43
N PRO A 72 45.08 -17.29 -3.62
CA PRO A 72 46.13 -17.47 -4.60
C PRO A 72 46.60 -16.09 -5.06
N ARG A 73 47.92 -15.83 -4.97
CA ARG A 73 48.58 -14.65 -5.57
C ARG A 73 48.36 -14.70 -7.09
N ARG A 74 47.26 -14.08 -7.57
CA ARG A 74 46.92 -13.99 -9.00
C ARG A 74 47.35 -12.65 -9.61
N ASN A 75 47.81 -12.69 -10.84
CA ASN A 75 48.20 -11.52 -11.65
C ASN A 75 47.08 -10.47 -11.72
N LYS A 76 47.44 -9.18 -11.83
CA LYS A 76 46.49 -8.04 -11.82
C LYS A 76 45.39 -8.16 -12.89
N LEU A 77 45.74 -8.61 -14.10
CA LEU A 77 44.79 -8.79 -15.20
C LEU A 77 43.73 -9.87 -14.89
N PHE A 78 44.16 -10.99 -14.32
CA PHE A 78 43.26 -12.05 -13.88
C PHE A 78 42.37 -11.59 -12.71
N ARG A 79 42.88 -10.74 -11.81
CA ARG A 79 42.05 -10.17 -10.73
C ARG A 79 40.91 -9.31 -11.26
N LEU A 80 41.16 -8.49 -12.27
CA LEU A 80 40.11 -7.67 -12.90
C LEU A 80 39.07 -8.54 -13.62
N LEU A 81 39.51 -9.54 -14.38
CA LEU A 81 38.60 -10.46 -15.06
C LEU A 81 37.72 -11.24 -14.08
N PHE A 82 38.31 -11.78 -13.00
CA PHE A 82 37.56 -12.44 -11.94
C PHE A 82 36.58 -11.48 -11.26
N TRP A 83 37.00 -10.23 -10.98
CA TRP A 83 36.09 -9.23 -10.40
C TRP A 83 34.88 -8.93 -11.29
N ILE A 84 35.08 -8.82 -12.62
CA ILE A 84 33.98 -8.64 -13.59
C ILE A 84 33.06 -9.86 -13.61
N ILE A 85 33.60 -11.08 -13.63
CA ILE A 85 32.82 -12.32 -13.63
C ILE A 85 31.99 -12.45 -12.34
N GLU A 86 32.60 -12.16 -11.19
CA GLU A 86 31.93 -12.16 -9.88
C GLU A 86 30.83 -11.10 -9.83
N PHE A 87 31.10 -9.89 -10.33
CA PHE A 87 30.10 -8.84 -10.44
C PHE A 87 28.94 -9.25 -11.33
N LEU A 88 29.17 -9.92 -12.47
CA LEU A 88 28.11 -10.33 -13.40
C LEU A 88 27.34 -11.59 -12.94
N SER A 89 27.72 -12.23 -11.84
CA SER A 89 27.03 -13.43 -11.36
C SER A 89 25.60 -13.12 -10.88
N LEU A 90 24.63 -13.86 -11.41
CA LEU A 90 23.20 -13.70 -11.12
C LEU A 90 22.67 -14.68 -10.06
N LEU A 91 23.11 -15.94 -10.08
CA LEU A 91 22.57 -17.01 -9.21
C LEU A 91 23.63 -17.70 -8.33
N ARG A 92 24.84 -17.94 -8.87
CA ARG A 92 25.95 -18.57 -8.14
C ARG A 92 26.87 -17.49 -7.58
N LEU A 93 26.48 -16.92 -6.44
CA LEU A 93 27.27 -15.87 -5.79
C LEU A 93 28.45 -16.48 -5.05
N ARG A 94 29.65 -15.89 -5.16
CA ARG A 94 30.76 -16.30 -4.31
C ARG A 94 30.53 -15.84 -2.88
N LEU A 95 30.42 -16.80 -1.99
CA LEU A 95 30.24 -16.56 -0.57
C LEU A 95 31.56 -16.74 0.18
N THR A 96 31.71 -15.99 1.26
CA THR A 96 32.83 -16.07 2.20
C THR A 96 32.29 -16.08 3.62
N ARG A 97 33.02 -16.69 4.57
CA ARG A 97 32.59 -16.73 5.97
C ARG A 97 32.87 -15.39 6.65
N TYR A 98 31.83 -14.75 7.17
CA TYR A 98 31.89 -13.51 7.93
C TYR A 98 32.41 -13.82 9.34
N ARG A 99 33.50 -13.16 9.77
CA ARG A 99 34.07 -13.31 11.13
C ARG A 99 34.18 -14.77 11.62
N HIS A 100 34.59 -15.68 10.74
CA HIS A 100 34.55 -17.13 11.00
C HIS A 100 35.31 -17.59 12.26
N ALA A 101 36.33 -16.84 12.70
CA ALA A 101 37.07 -17.12 13.92
C ALA A 101 36.20 -16.99 15.18
N ASP A 102 35.29 -16.01 15.21
CA ASP A 102 34.38 -15.80 16.34
C ASP A 102 33.34 -16.92 16.42
N PHE A 103 32.75 -17.29 15.29
CA PHE A 103 31.81 -18.41 15.21
C PHE A 103 32.46 -19.75 15.56
N ARG A 104 33.69 -20.00 15.08
CA ARG A 104 34.49 -21.16 15.48
C ARG A 104 34.75 -21.16 16.99
N ALA A 105 35.04 -20.02 17.59
CA ALA A 105 35.26 -19.92 19.02
C ALA A 105 33.99 -20.24 19.82
N LEU A 106 32.82 -19.77 19.37
CA LEU A 106 31.53 -20.14 19.97
C LEU A 106 31.29 -21.65 19.88
N ARG A 107 31.39 -22.24 18.69
CA ARG A 107 31.18 -23.69 18.48
C ARG A 107 32.12 -24.53 19.34
N LYS A 108 33.43 -24.29 19.28
CA LYS A 108 34.44 -25.10 19.96
C LYS A 108 34.51 -24.86 21.47
N HIS A 109 34.53 -23.60 21.89
CA HIS A 109 34.87 -23.25 23.28
C HIS A 109 33.64 -22.98 24.15
N VAL A 110 32.53 -22.51 23.57
CA VAL A 110 31.31 -22.20 24.33
C VAL A 110 30.30 -23.34 24.27
N TRP A 111 30.00 -23.87 23.08
CA TRP A 111 28.96 -24.89 22.90
C TRP A 111 29.47 -26.33 22.85
N LYS A 112 30.80 -26.50 22.85
CA LYS A 112 31.50 -27.79 22.75
C LYS A 112 31.02 -28.65 21.57
N LEU A 113 30.70 -28.02 20.45
CA LEU A 113 30.37 -28.72 19.21
C LEU A 113 31.62 -29.35 18.63
N ASP A 114 31.45 -30.54 18.05
CA ASP A 114 32.51 -31.19 17.28
C ASP A 114 32.73 -30.44 15.96
N GLU A 115 33.93 -29.89 15.77
CA GLU A 115 34.27 -29.10 14.59
C GLU A 115 34.37 -29.97 13.32
N ASP A 116 34.81 -31.22 13.44
CA ASP A 116 34.94 -32.13 12.29
C ASP A 116 33.55 -32.59 11.84
N GLU A 117 32.63 -32.83 12.78
CA GLU A 117 31.23 -33.10 12.52
C GLU A 117 30.49 -31.91 11.89
N TYR A 118 30.76 -30.70 12.39
CA TYR A 118 30.22 -29.46 11.82
C TYR A 118 30.68 -29.31 10.37
N LEU A 119 31.99 -29.33 10.11
CA LEU A 119 32.53 -29.18 8.76
C LEU A 119 32.11 -30.33 7.84
N GLY A 120 32.09 -31.55 8.37
CA GLY A 120 31.61 -32.75 7.68
C GLY A 120 30.15 -32.65 7.23
N SER A 121 29.33 -31.80 7.85
CA SER A 121 27.94 -31.56 7.43
C SER A 121 27.82 -30.73 6.14
N PHE A 122 28.89 -30.07 5.71
CA PHE A 122 28.94 -29.19 4.53
C PHE A 122 29.90 -29.66 3.43
N GLN A 123 30.67 -30.73 3.68
CA GLN A 123 31.59 -31.27 2.68
C GLN A 123 30.83 -31.84 1.47
N PRO A 124 31.43 -31.83 0.25
CA PRO A 124 30.81 -32.39 -0.94
C PRO A 124 30.33 -33.84 -0.79
N GLY A 125 31.01 -34.66 0.02
CA GLY A 125 30.65 -36.05 0.31
C GLY A 125 29.44 -36.23 1.24
N ALA A 126 28.97 -35.17 1.90
CA ALA A 126 27.85 -35.21 2.85
C ALA A 126 26.48 -35.22 2.17
N GLY A 127 26.41 -34.83 0.89
CA GLY A 127 25.17 -34.62 0.14
C GLY A 127 24.81 -33.13 0.01
N ALA A 128 24.02 -32.79 -1.01
CA ALA A 128 23.57 -31.41 -1.25
C ALA A 128 22.62 -30.92 -0.15
N LEU A 129 22.58 -29.60 0.09
CA LEU A 129 21.61 -29.02 1.02
C LEU A 129 20.19 -29.21 0.47
N LYS A 130 19.27 -29.60 1.35
CA LYS A 130 17.87 -29.89 1.01
C LYS A 130 17.05 -28.61 1.22
N PRO A 131 16.39 -28.06 0.19
CA PRO A 131 15.51 -26.92 0.36
C PRO A 131 14.33 -27.33 1.26
N VAL A 132 14.00 -26.49 2.23
CA VAL A 132 12.80 -26.63 3.05
C VAL A 132 11.74 -25.73 2.41
N GLY A 133 10.60 -26.31 2.02
CA GLY A 133 9.51 -25.56 1.36
C GLY A 133 9.06 -24.34 2.17
N ASP A 134 8.45 -23.35 1.49
CA ASP A 134 8.15 -21.99 1.99
C ASP A 134 7.73 -21.94 3.48
N LEU A 135 8.70 -21.74 4.37
CA LEU A 135 8.50 -21.38 5.76
C LEU A 135 8.36 -19.85 5.85
N GLY A 136 7.20 -19.35 5.39
CA GLY A 136 6.70 -18.03 5.78
C GLY A 136 6.95 -16.84 4.85
N TYR A 137 6.22 -15.77 5.15
CA TYR A 137 6.04 -14.52 4.40
C TYR A 137 7.32 -13.65 4.22
N SER A 138 8.45 -14.07 4.78
CA SER A 138 9.69 -13.26 4.87
C SER A 138 10.40 -13.11 3.50
N GLY A 139 10.12 -13.99 2.54
CA GLY A 139 10.88 -14.08 1.28
C GLY A 139 12.27 -14.68 1.46
N SER A 140 12.54 -15.26 2.64
CA SER A 140 13.76 -16.00 2.96
C SER A 140 13.66 -17.46 2.50
N THR A 141 14.72 -17.95 1.87
CA THR A 141 14.88 -19.35 1.50
C THR A 141 15.55 -20.13 2.64
N PHE A 142 15.05 -21.33 2.90
CA PHE A 142 15.58 -22.23 3.93
C PHE A 142 16.20 -23.48 3.29
N PHE A 143 17.33 -23.90 3.85
CA PHE A 143 17.97 -25.16 3.50
C PHE A 143 18.33 -25.94 4.75
N THR A 144 18.36 -27.26 4.65
CA THR A 144 18.80 -28.14 5.73
C THR A 144 19.99 -28.97 5.24
N THR A 145 20.99 -29.21 6.10
CA THR A 145 22.09 -30.12 5.77
C THR A 145 21.56 -31.53 5.50
N ALA A 146 22.28 -32.33 4.72
CA ALA A 146 21.81 -33.66 4.35
C ALA A 146 21.59 -34.58 5.56
N ASN A 147 22.38 -34.41 6.62
CA ASN A 147 22.28 -35.08 7.92
C ASN A 147 21.29 -34.41 8.89
N SER A 148 20.60 -33.35 8.46
CA SER A 148 19.60 -32.59 9.21
C SER A 148 20.05 -31.89 10.49
N LYS A 149 21.36 -31.80 10.76
CA LYS A 149 21.90 -31.16 11.97
C LYS A 149 21.79 -29.63 11.95
N TYR A 150 21.93 -29.02 10.77
CA TYR A 150 21.94 -27.56 10.65
C TYR A 150 20.89 -27.08 9.65
N LEU A 151 20.29 -25.92 9.96
CA LEU A 151 19.39 -25.17 9.10
C LEU A 151 20.11 -23.90 8.61
N ILE A 152 19.88 -23.54 7.36
CA ILE A 152 20.46 -22.36 6.73
C ILE A 152 19.31 -21.45 6.33
N LYS A 153 19.32 -20.21 6.83
CA LYS A 153 18.34 -19.17 6.53
C LYS A 153 19.00 -18.06 5.73
N SER A 154 18.42 -17.66 4.60
CA SER A 154 18.85 -16.47 3.88
C SER A 154 18.35 -15.19 4.56
N LEU A 155 19.13 -14.12 4.54
CA LEU A 155 18.77 -12.78 5.01
C LEU A 155 18.73 -11.80 3.82
N PRO A 156 17.67 -11.85 2.96
CA PRO A 156 17.64 -11.10 1.72
C PRO A 156 17.47 -9.59 1.93
N ARG A 157 16.88 -9.17 3.06
CA ARG A 157 16.57 -7.76 3.33
C ARG A 157 17.80 -7.05 3.87
N ARG A 158 18.13 -5.89 3.28
CA ARG A 158 19.31 -5.10 3.66
C ARG A 158 19.35 -4.76 5.15
N PHE A 159 18.22 -4.41 5.74
CA PHE A 159 18.17 -4.03 7.14
C PHE A 159 18.38 -5.22 8.10
N GLU A 160 17.96 -6.44 7.76
CA GLU A 160 18.10 -7.64 8.62
C GLU A 160 19.58 -8.00 8.82
N HIS A 161 20.32 -8.17 7.71
CA HIS A 161 21.73 -8.51 7.82
C HIS A 161 22.58 -7.33 8.28
N GLN A 162 22.22 -6.07 7.99
CA GLN A 162 22.93 -4.92 8.54
C GLN A 162 22.77 -4.83 10.06
N PHE A 163 21.55 -4.97 10.56
CA PHE A 163 21.30 -4.97 12.00
C PHE A 163 22.06 -6.08 12.70
N PHE A 164 21.98 -7.31 12.18
CA PHE A 164 22.72 -8.42 12.78
C PHE A 164 24.23 -8.17 12.78
N THR A 165 24.81 -7.78 11.64
CA THR A 165 26.27 -7.67 11.49
C THR A 165 26.89 -6.46 12.18
N HIS A 166 26.18 -5.33 12.25
CA HIS A 166 26.73 -4.07 12.76
C HIS A 166 26.28 -3.75 14.18
N ASP A 167 25.07 -4.19 14.57
CA ASP A 167 24.47 -3.79 15.85
C ASP A 167 24.41 -4.97 16.84
N LEU A 168 24.00 -6.16 16.40
CA LEU A 168 23.70 -7.27 17.33
C LEU A 168 24.81 -8.33 17.46
N LEU A 169 25.67 -8.54 16.46
CA LEU A 169 26.62 -9.66 16.46
C LEU A 169 27.62 -9.61 17.62
N GLU A 170 28.21 -8.44 17.90
CA GLU A 170 29.17 -8.29 18.99
C GLU A 170 28.50 -8.50 20.37
N PRO A 171 27.36 -7.86 20.69
CA PRO A 171 26.58 -8.19 21.89
C PRO A 171 26.18 -9.66 21.97
N TYR A 172 25.76 -10.27 20.85
CA TYR A 172 25.38 -11.68 20.78
C TYR A 172 26.56 -12.60 21.15
N ILE A 173 27.74 -12.40 20.56
CA ILE A 173 28.94 -13.18 20.88
C ILE A 173 29.29 -13.06 22.36
N GLY A 174 29.28 -11.84 22.91
CA GLY A 174 29.53 -11.58 24.33
C GLY A 174 28.53 -12.31 25.23
N HIS A 175 27.24 -12.24 24.89
CA HIS A 175 26.17 -12.90 25.64
C HIS A 175 26.28 -14.42 25.62
N MET A 176 26.53 -15.02 24.46
CA MET A 176 26.67 -16.47 24.34
C MET A 176 27.90 -16.98 25.12
N ARG A 177 29.00 -16.22 25.16
CA ARG A 177 30.17 -16.55 25.99
C ARG A 177 29.86 -16.49 27.49
N ALA A 178 29.11 -15.50 27.93
CA ALA A 178 28.73 -15.32 29.33
C ALA A 178 27.62 -16.29 29.78
N ASN A 179 26.76 -16.72 28.86
CA ASN A 179 25.63 -17.61 29.10
C ASN A 179 25.64 -18.80 28.11
N PRO A 180 26.48 -19.83 28.34
CA PRO A 180 26.60 -20.98 27.42
C PRO A 180 25.29 -21.74 27.18
N HIS A 181 24.38 -21.69 28.15
CA HIS A 181 23.05 -22.30 28.13
C HIS A 181 21.93 -21.35 27.68
N SER A 182 22.28 -20.21 27.06
CA SER A 182 21.32 -19.30 26.41
C SER A 182 20.37 -20.08 25.48
N LEU A 183 19.12 -19.64 25.41
CA LEU A 183 18.07 -20.14 24.54
C LEU A 183 17.97 -19.38 23.22
N LEU A 184 18.75 -18.31 23.02
CA LEU A 184 18.93 -17.73 21.68
C LEU A 184 19.45 -18.83 20.74
N VAL A 185 18.91 -18.92 19.53
CA VAL A 185 19.41 -19.90 18.57
C VAL A 185 20.90 -19.76 18.34
N ARG A 186 21.61 -20.88 18.34
CA ARG A 186 23.05 -20.97 18.10
C ARG A 186 23.28 -20.75 16.61
N ILE A 187 23.82 -19.58 16.28
CA ILE A 187 24.26 -19.23 14.94
C ILE A 187 25.65 -19.82 14.79
N ALA A 188 25.72 -20.96 14.11
CA ALA A 188 26.94 -21.72 13.92
C ALA A 188 27.90 -20.99 12.98
N ASP A 189 27.43 -20.32 11.92
CA ASP A 189 28.29 -19.57 10.99
C ASP A 189 27.46 -18.55 10.20
N MET A 190 28.12 -17.61 9.54
CA MET A 190 27.47 -16.64 8.66
C MET A 190 28.28 -16.52 7.37
N VAL A 191 27.62 -16.68 6.23
CA VAL A 191 28.26 -16.54 4.91
C VAL A 191 27.65 -15.39 4.13
N PHE A 192 28.49 -14.63 3.44
CA PHE A 192 28.08 -13.44 2.71
C PHE A 192 28.92 -13.23 1.44
N THR A 193 28.39 -12.45 0.49
CA THR A 193 29.18 -11.94 -0.62
C THR A 193 29.93 -10.67 -0.21
N PRO A 194 31.29 -10.65 -0.26
CA PRO A 194 32.08 -9.49 0.14
C PRO A 194 32.04 -8.34 -0.88
N GLN A 195 31.59 -8.63 -2.10
CA GLN A 195 31.52 -7.67 -3.19
C GLN A 195 30.09 -7.54 -3.71
N ALA A 196 29.80 -6.39 -4.30
CA ALA A 196 28.54 -6.19 -5.01
C ALA A 196 28.47 -7.11 -6.22
N THR A 197 27.34 -7.79 -6.39
CA THR A 197 27.06 -8.64 -7.54
C THR A 197 25.75 -8.18 -8.18
N LEU A 198 25.64 -8.35 -9.49
CA LEU A 198 24.44 -8.04 -10.26
C LEU A 198 23.26 -8.85 -9.74
N GLY A 199 23.47 -10.11 -9.37
CA GLY A 199 22.43 -10.94 -8.76
C GLY A 199 21.96 -10.44 -7.39
N GLY A 200 22.87 -9.87 -6.58
CA GLY A 200 22.52 -9.24 -5.32
C GLY A 200 21.77 -7.92 -5.51
N ILE A 201 22.15 -7.11 -6.51
CA ILE A 201 21.50 -5.83 -6.86
C ILE A 201 20.09 -6.07 -7.42
N LEU A 202 19.93 -7.08 -8.28
CA LEU A 202 18.66 -7.44 -8.90
C LEU A 202 17.77 -8.32 -8.00
N GLY A 203 18.26 -8.75 -6.84
CA GLY A 203 17.53 -9.63 -5.92
C GLY A 203 17.30 -11.05 -6.42
N THR A 204 18.06 -11.51 -7.43
CA THR A 204 17.92 -12.86 -8.00
C THR A 204 18.53 -13.95 -7.10
N ALA A 205 19.49 -13.59 -6.25
CA ALA A 205 20.03 -14.47 -5.23
C ALA A 205 20.31 -13.71 -3.91
N PRO A 206 20.00 -14.31 -2.75
CA PRO A 206 20.30 -13.71 -1.45
C PRO A 206 21.80 -13.56 -1.22
N THR A 207 22.21 -12.43 -0.66
CA THR A 207 23.62 -12.05 -0.46
C THR A 207 24.21 -12.52 0.86
N HIS A 208 23.35 -12.83 1.85
CA HIS A 208 23.74 -13.21 3.21
C HIS A 208 22.94 -14.43 3.66
N HIS A 209 23.60 -15.35 4.35
CA HIS A 209 23.00 -16.54 4.92
C HIS A 209 23.59 -16.80 6.30
N ILE A 210 22.74 -17.27 7.21
CA ILE A 210 23.13 -17.72 8.53
C ILE A 210 22.95 -19.23 8.61
N VAL A 211 23.93 -19.91 9.18
CA VAL A 211 23.85 -21.32 9.54
C VAL A 211 23.48 -21.38 11.01
N MET A 212 22.37 -22.03 11.31
CA MET A 212 21.82 -22.19 12.66
C MET A 212 21.65 -23.67 12.97
N GLU A 213 21.63 -24.01 14.25
CA GLU A 213 21.27 -25.37 14.68
C GLU A 213 19.83 -25.73 14.26
N ASN A 214 19.56 -27.01 14.05
CA ASN A 214 18.21 -27.50 13.77
C ASN A 214 17.61 -28.23 14.98
N LEU A 215 16.61 -27.63 15.62
CA LEU A 215 15.91 -28.25 16.76
C LEU A 215 15.14 -29.53 16.37
N MET A 216 14.82 -29.69 15.10
CA MET A 216 14.14 -30.87 14.55
C MET A 216 15.11 -32.01 14.22
N TYR A 217 16.41 -31.87 14.53
CA TYR A 217 17.37 -32.96 14.38
C TYR A 217 16.96 -34.17 15.22
N GLY A 218 17.06 -35.36 14.62
CA GLY A 218 16.60 -36.60 15.26
C GLY A 218 15.12 -36.91 15.06
N LYS A 219 14.34 -36.09 14.33
CA LYS A 219 12.95 -36.41 13.99
C LYS A 219 12.87 -37.72 13.20
N GLN A 220 12.20 -38.71 13.79
CA GLN A 220 11.82 -39.97 13.16
C GLN A 220 10.31 -40.18 13.34
N GLY A 221 9.62 -40.58 12.27
CA GLY A 221 8.17 -40.81 12.28
C GLY A 221 7.29 -39.56 12.36
N ASP A 222 5.98 -39.81 12.47
CA ASP A 222 4.93 -38.81 12.61
C ASP A 222 4.56 -38.64 14.09
N GLY A 223 4.46 -37.40 14.57
CA GLY A 223 4.14 -37.11 15.99
C GLY A 223 4.88 -35.90 16.58
N TRP A 224 5.84 -35.33 15.85
CA TRP A 224 6.49 -34.07 16.24
C TRP A 224 5.64 -32.87 15.86
N GLU A 225 5.49 -31.95 16.80
CA GLU A 225 4.78 -30.69 16.66
C GLU A 225 5.75 -29.52 16.83
N THR A 226 5.57 -28.48 16.03
CA THR A 226 6.39 -27.25 16.06
C THR A 226 5.47 -26.05 16.18
N TYR A 227 5.85 -25.11 17.02
CA TYR A 227 5.09 -23.88 17.26
C TYR A 227 6.05 -22.68 17.25
N ASP A 228 5.75 -21.68 16.42
CA ASP A 228 6.37 -20.36 16.48
C ASP A 228 5.44 -19.41 17.26
N LEU A 229 5.78 -19.19 18.54
CA LEU A 229 4.92 -18.47 19.48
C LEU A 229 5.37 -17.02 19.66
N LYS A 230 4.45 -16.09 19.42
CA LYS A 230 4.63 -14.64 19.58
C LYS A 230 3.47 -14.04 20.39
N PRO A 231 3.67 -12.92 21.09
CA PRO A 231 2.60 -12.25 21.83
C PRO A 231 1.43 -11.83 20.91
N ASN A 232 0.19 -12.15 21.29
CA ASN A 232 -1.03 -12.03 20.44
C ASN A 232 -1.46 -10.59 20.08
N ASP A 233 -0.87 -9.56 20.70
CA ASP A 233 -1.30 -8.14 20.59
C ASP A 233 -0.27 -7.23 19.89
N TYR A 234 0.54 -7.76 18.97
CA TYR A 234 1.58 -6.98 18.28
C TYR A 234 1.21 -6.64 16.83
N PHE A 235 1.44 -5.39 16.43
CA PHE A 235 1.22 -4.88 15.07
C PHE A 235 2.51 -4.90 14.26
N PHE A 236 2.44 -5.39 13.03
CA PHE A 236 3.58 -5.66 12.14
C PHE A 236 3.45 -4.82 10.87
N PRO A 237 4.05 -3.64 10.78
CA PRO A 237 3.73 -2.71 9.70
C PRO A 237 4.01 -3.22 8.28
N GLU A 238 5.06 -4.04 8.08
CA GLU A 238 5.38 -4.60 6.75
C GLU A 238 4.52 -5.82 6.36
N ARG A 239 3.90 -6.46 7.35
CA ARG A 239 3.09 -7.68 7.21
C ARG A 239 1.60 -7.37 7.25
N ASP A 240 1.24 -6.41 8.09
CA ASP A 240 -0.11 -5.98 8.36
C ASP A 240 -0.49 -4.84 7.42
N ILE A 241 0.45 -4.14 6.77
CA ILE A 241 0.18 -3.16 5.71
C ILE A 241 0.97 -3.53 4.44
N MET A 242 0.25 -3.92 3.38
CA MET A 242 0.81 -4.07 2.04
C MET A 242 0.17 -3.02 1.14
N ASP A 243 0.98 -2.23 0.42
CA ASP A 243 0.54 -1.14 -0.47
C ASP A 243 -0.48 -0.15 0.16
N GLY A 244 -0.33 0.13 1.46
CA GLY A 244 -1.20 1.07 2.18
C GLY A 244 -2.55 0.51 2.65
N ALA A 245 -2.79 -0.81 2.50
CA ALA A 245 -3.99 -1.49 2.96
C ALA A 245 -3.69 -2.57 4.02
N LEU A 246 -4.58 -2.74 5.01
CA LEU A 246 -4.44 -3.75 6.06
C LEU A 246 -4.61 -5.17 5.50
N VAL A 247 -3.68 -6.07 5.80
CA VAL A 247 -3.74 -7.47 5.35
C VAL A 247 -4.88 -8.22 6.06
N PRO A 248 -5.69 -9.06 5.36
CA PRO A 248 -6.83 -9.74 5.95
C PRO A 248 -6.46 -10.67 7.12
N ASN A 249 -7.30 -10.71 8.17
CA ASN A 249 -7.08 -11.56 9.36
C ASN A 249 -6.93 -13.05 9.04
N SER A 250 -7.49 -13.55 7.93
CA SER A 250 -7.31 -14.94 7.50
C SER A 250 -5.88 -15.29 7.07
N VAL A 251 -5.04 -14.28 6.80
CA VAL A 251 -3.60 -14.40 6.56
C VAL A 251 -2.85 -14.26 7.89
N LEU A 252 -3.27 -13.37 8.78
CA LEU A 252 -2.68 -13.18 10.11
C LEU A 252 -2.91 -14.38 11.06
N ASP A 253 -4.11 -14.98 11.03
CA ASP A 253 -4.48 -16.17 11.81
C ASP A 253 -3.74 -17.44 11.35
N LYS A 254 -3.12 -17.42 10.17
CA LYS A 254 -2.22 -18.49 9.70
C LYS A 254 -0.76 -18.29 10.14
N LEU A 255 -0.44 -17.17 10.79
CA LEU A 255 0.93 -16.72 11.05
C LEU A 255 1.30 -16.71 12.54
N VAL A 256 0.33 -16.84 13.44
CA VAL A 256 0.57 -16.99 14.89
C VAL A 256 0.08 -18.37 15.29
N ASP A 257 1.00 -19.24 15.70
CA ASP A 257 0.61 -20.55 16.19
C ASP A 257 -0.06 -20.41 17.56
N GLU A 258 -1.25 -20.96 17.73
CA GLU A 258 -1.89 -21.06 19.04
C GLU A 258 -1.52 -22.41 19.69
N PHE A 259 -0.66 -22.37 20.70
CA PHE A 259 -0.44 -23.53 21.56
C PHE A 259 -1.57 -23.65 22.59
N LYS A 260 -2.54 -24.52 22.31
CA LYS A 260 -3.78 -24.70 23.11
C LYS A 260 -3.61 -25.59 24.34
N ASP A 261 -2.49 -26.28 24.43
CA ASP A 261 -2.11 -27.10 25.58
C ASP A 261 -1.20 -26.28 26.51
N LYS A 262 -0.70 -26.90 27.59
CA LYS A 262 0.31 -26.30 28.47
C LYS A 262 1.52 -27.22 28.57
N VAL A 263 2.71 -26.62 28.59
CA VAL A 263 3.96 -27.29 28.88
C VAL A 263 4.00 -27.57 30.39
N LYS A 264 3.86 -28.84 30.75
CA LYS A 264 3.75 -29.32 32.14
C LYS A 264 5.13 -29.62 32.73
N VAL A 265 5.60 -28.75 33.62
CA VAL A 265 6.95 -28.81 34.18
C VAL A 265 6.96 -28.61 35.69
N THR A 266 8.07 -28.96 36.34
CA THR A 266 8.28 -28.66 37.77
C THR A 266 8.52 -27.16 37.99
N ALA A 267 8.43 -26.72 39.25
CA ALA A 267 8.75 -25.35 39.62
C ALA A 267 10.22 -25.01 39.32
N GLU A 268 11.16 -25.95 39.53
CA GLU A 268 12.57 -25.73 39.21
C GLU A 268 12.78 -25.58 37.70
N GLN A 269 12.16 -26.44 36.89
CA GLN A 269 12.24 -26.38 35.43
C GLN A 269 11.66 -25.07 34.88
N LYS A 270 10.52 -24.63 35.42
CA LYS A 270 9.90 -23.33 35.08
C LYS A 270 10.83 -22.17 35.43
N ALA A 271 11.40 -22.16 36.63
CA ALA A 271 12.33 -21.11 37.06
C ALA A 271 13.60 -21.07 36.20
N GLN A 272 14.16 -22.24 35.84
CA GLN A 272 15.31 -22.33 34.95
C GLN A 272 15.02 -21.74 33.57
N LEU A 273 13.87 -22.08 32.97
CA LEU A 273 13.47 -21.54 31.66
C LEU A 273 13.33 -20.02 31.69
N LEU A 274 12.59 -19.50 32.66
CA LEU A 274 12.34 -18.06 32.78
C LEU A 274 13.63 -17.29 33.04
N ASN A 275 14.52 -17.78 33.90
CA ASN A 275 15.82 -17.15 34.15
C ASN A 275 16.70 -17.07 32.89
N ASN A 276 16.70 -18.12 32.05
CA ASN A 276 17.43 -18.10 30.79
C ASN A 276 16.81 -17.10 29.80
N LEU A 277 15.48 -17.14 29.64
CA LEU A 277 14.75 -16.20 28.77
C LEU A 277 14.87 -14.74 29.24
N GLU A 278 14.89 -14.48 30.54
CA GLU A 278 15.06 -13.13 31.09
C GLU A 278 16.39 -12.51 30.67
N LYS A 279 17.48 -13.28 30.74
CA LYS A 279 18.81 -12.86 30.31
C LYS A 279 18.88 -12.67 28.80
N ASP A 280 18.33 -13.61 28.05
CA ASP A 280 18.33 -13.56 26.58
C ASP A 280 17.53 -12.37 26.04
N THR A 281 16.31 -12.19 26.54
CA THR A 281 15.45 -11.09 26.11
C THR A 281 15.94 -9.73 26.62
N ASP A 282 16.68 -9.67 27.72
CA ASP A 282 17.35 -8.45 28.19
C ASP A 282 18.44 -7.99 27.21
N LEU A 283 19.26 -8.90 26.68
CA LEU A 283 20.18 -8.60 25.58
C LEU A 283 19.42 -8.04 24.37
N LEU A 284 18.36 -8.74 23.94
CA LEU A 284 17.58 -8.33 22.76
C LEU A 284 16.96 -6.95 22.96
N SER A 285 16.35 -6.70 24.11
CA SER A 285 15.76 -5.40 24.46
C SER A 285 16.79 -4.26 24.44
N ARG A 286 17.95 -4.44 25.08
CA ARG A 286 19.03 -3.42 25.12
C ARG A 286 19.55 -3.07 23.73
N ASN A 287 19.56 -4.03 22.81
CA ASN A 287 20.01 -3.85 21.43
C ASN A 287 18.87 -3.47 20.48
N ASN A 288 17.70 -3.08 21.01
CA ASN A 288 16.51 -2.70 20.24
C ASN A 288 15.94 -3.80 19.33
N ALA A 289 16.27 -5.06 19.59
CA ALA A 289 15.70 -6.19 18.87
C ALA A 289 14.25 -6.44 19.32
N ILE A 290 13.37 -6.64 18.36
CA ILE A 290 11.95 -6.95 18.54
C ILE A 290 11.56 -8.09 17.59
N ASP A 291 10.32 -8.58 17.70
CA ASP A 291 9.76 -9.60 16.80
C ASP A 291 10.44 -10.98 16.84
N TYR A 292 11.07 -11.30 17.97
CA TYR A 292 11.59 -12.63 18.21
C TYR A 292 10.51 -13.58 18.72
N SER A 293 10.52 -14.82 18.24
CA SER A 293 9.56 -15.85 18.64
C SER A 293 10.15 -16.88 19.58
N LEU A 294 9.29 -17.49 20.40
CA LEU A 294 9.62 -18.72 21.11
C LEU A 294 9.30 -19.90 20.18
N PHE A 295 10.34 -20.54 19.66
CA PHE A 295 10.19 -21.75 18.87
C PHE A 295 10.15 -22.96 19.80
N LEU A 296 8.97 -23.58 19.89
CA LEU A 296 8.70 -24.74 20.74
C LEU A 296 8.51 -25.97 19.85
N VAL A 297 9.30 -27.01 20.12
CA VAL A 297 9.15 -28.34 19.52
C VAL A 297 8.67 -29.29 20.60
N ARG A 298 7.68 -30.11 20.30
CA ARG A 298 7.16 -31.16 21.17
C ARG A 298 7.08 -32.49 20.45
N TYR A 299 7.48 -33.57 21.12
CA TYR A 299 7.35 -34.94 20.58
C TYR A 299 7.14 -35.97 21.70
N PRO A 300 6.57 -37.15 21.39
CA PRO A 300 6.30 -38.20 22.38
C PRO A 300 7.57 -38.65 23.10
N ALA A 301 7.49 -38.90 24.41
CA ALA A 301 8.68 -39.22 25.22
C ALA A 301 9.31 -40.59 24.94
N ASP A 302 8.58 -41.47 24.27
CA ASP A 302 9.02 -42.78 23.76
C ASP A 302 9.74 -42.69 22.40
N ALA A 303 9.68 -41.53 21.73
CA ALA A 303 10.40 -41.34 20.47
C ALA A 303 11.91 -41.19 20.72
N GLU A 304 12.71 -42.05 20.06
CA GLU A 304 14.16 -41.91 20.04
C GLU A 304 14.56 -40.72 19.16
N ALA A 305 15.05 -39.66 19.79
CA ALA A 305 15.47 -38.45 19.12
C ALA A 305 16.95 -38.18 19.34
N SER A 306 17.72 -38.18 18.25
CA SER A 306 19.13 -37.74 18.29
C SER A 306 19.23 -36.26 18.67
N VAL A 307 20.35 -35.89 19.29
CA VAL A 307 20.70 -34.52 19.66
C VAL A 307 22.11 -34.25 19.14
N ILE A 308 22.40 -33.01 18.76
CA ILE A 308 23.76 -32.61 18.42
C ILE A 308 24.59 -32.64 19.71
N SER A 309 25.70 -33.38 19.68
CA SER A 309 26.62 -33.47 20.82
C SER A 309 27.09 -32.07 21.22
N SER A 310 26.78 -31.67 22.46
CA SER A 310 27.09 -30.36 23.01
C SER A 310 26.91 -30.34 24.53
N ASP A 311 27.31 -29.26 25.18
CA ASP A 311 27.07 -29.00 26.61
C ASP A 311 25.71 -28.31 26.88
N ALA A 312 24.76 -28.44 25.97
CA ALA A 312 23.46 -27.79 26.04
C ALA A 312 22.56 -28.30 27.18
N ASP A 313 21.78 -27.39 27.75
CA ASP A 313 20.77 -27.71 28.76
C ASP A 313 19.60 -28.52 28.19
N ALA A 314 18.88 -29.21 29.09
CA ALA A 314 17.72 -30.04 28.77
C ALA A 314 16.63 -29.29 27.98
N TRP A 315 16.43 -27.98 28.21
CA TRP A 315 15.47 -27.20 27.43
C TRP A 315 15.78 -27.15 25.92
N ARG A 316 17.05 -27.32 25.55
CA ARG A 316 17.52 -27.33 24.16
C ARG A 316 17.63 -28.76 23.61
N THR A 317 18.06 -29.71 24.43
CA THR A 317 18.33 -31.09 24.01
C THR A 317 17.10 -32.00 24.10
N GLY A 318 16.15 -31.68 24.98
CA GLY A 318 14.89 -32.40 25.15
C GLY A 318 14.51 -32.49 26.63
N MET A 319 13.65 -31.60 27.10
CA MET A 319 13.12 -31.61 28.46
C MET A 319 11.89 -32.49 28.54
N LYS A 320 11.97 -33.57 29.32
CA LYS A 320 10.80 -34.42 29.61
C LYS A 320 9.79 -33.65 30.46
N ASP A 321 8.54 -33.78 30.09
CA ASP A 321 7.42 -33.32 30.91
C ASP A 321 7.36 -34.12 32.22
N ARG A 322 6.66 -33.56 33.22
CA ARG A 322 6.56 -34.24 34.53
C ARG A 322 5.87 -35.60 34.46
N GLN A 323 4.99 -35.81 33.48
CA GLN A 323 4.21 -37.04 33.32
C GLN A 323 4.91 -38.10 32.44
N GLY A 324 6.08 -37.79 31.89
CA GLY A 324 6.80 -38.66 30.97
C GLY A 324 6.06 -38.92 29.65
N LYS A 325 5.11 -38.07 29.25
CA LYS A 325 4.35 -38.19 28.00
C LYS A 325 5.01 -37.44 26.84
N TRP A 326 5.60 -36.28 27.12
CA TRP A 326 6.13 -35.37 26.10
C TRP A 326 7.57 -34.97 26.40
N VAL A 327 8.33 -34.71 25.35
CA VAL A 327 9.63 -34.04 25.40
C VAL A 327 9.53 -32.72 24.67
N TYR A 328 10.07 -31.66 25.27
CA TYR A 328 10.07 -30.30 24.74
C TYR A 328 11.48 -29.82 24.39
N ARG A 329 11.63 -29.17 23.25
CA ARG A 329 12.83 -28.38 22.91
C ARG A 329 12.42 -26.94 22.62
N VAL A 330 13.18 -25.97 23.13
CA VAL A 330 12.81 -24.55 23.11
C VAL A 330 14.02 -23.70 22.74
N VAL A 331 13.83 -22.76 21.82
CA VAL A 331 14.77 -21.65 21.54
C VAL A 331 14.03 -20.38 21.19
N VAL A 332 14.76 -19.26 21.20
CA VAL A 332 14.31 -17.97 20.68
C VAL A 332 14.85 -17.78 19.26
N LEU A 333 13.97 -17.50 18.30
CA LEU A 333 14.27 -17.28 16.87
C LEU A 333 13.93 -15.85 16.41
N ASP A 334 14.31 -15.53 15.18
CA ASP A 334 13.89 -14.36 14.40
C ASP A 334 14.19 -12.97 15.00
N PHE A 335 15.19 -12.87 15.87
CA PHE A 335 15.68 -11.62 16.46
C PHE A 335 16.52 -10.70 15.51
N PHE A 336 16.25 -10.72 14.21
CA PHE A 336 17.03 -9.98 13.19
C PHE A 336 16.45 -8.59 12.85
N TRP A 337 15.55 -8.06 13.69
CA TRP A 337 14.78 -6.84 13.42
C TRP A 337 14.97 -5.78 14.51
N ALA A 338 15.17 -4.53 14.09
CA ALA A 338 15.33 -3.40 15.01
C ALA A 338 14.44 -2.20 14.72
N ARG A 339 13.94 -1.59 15.79
CA ARG A 339 13.05 -0.43 15.77
C ARG A 339 13.55 0.74 14.93
N HIS A 340 14.82 1.12 15.08
CA HIS A 340 15.34 2.40 14.60
C HIS A 340 15.64 2.41 13.09
N LYS A 341 15.54 1.26 12.42
CA LYS A 341 15.65 1.13 10.95
C LYS A 341 14.30 1.29 10.24
N PHE A 342 13.22 1.45 11.00
CA PHE A 342 11.86 1.68 10.51
C PHE A 342 11.65 3.18 10.18
N HIS A 343 11.06 3.51 9.02
CA HIS A 343 10.80 4.89 8.59
C HIS A 343 9.75 5.58 9.49
N ALA A 344 10.20 6.13 10.62
CA ALA A 344 9.36 6.70 11.67
C ALA A 344 8.39 7.81 11.18
N ARG A 345 8.75 8.56 10.13
CA ARG A 345 7.94 9.69 9.64
C ARG A 345 6.64 9.28 8.94
N ALA A 346 6.60 8.16 8.23
CA ALA A 346 5.40 7.73 7.51
C ALA A 346 4.31 7.19 8.47
N MET A 347 4.73 6.56 9.57
CA MET A 347 3.84 5.81 10.43
C MET A 347 3.25 6.62 11.59
N THR A 348 3.94 7.65 12.09
CA THR A 348 3.34 8.51 13.13
C THR A 348 2.06 9.21 12.64
N GLY A 349 1.97 9.53 11.35
CA GLY A 349 0.77 10.12 10.73
C GLY A 349 -0.39 9.12 10.61
N LEU A 350 -0.12 7.93 10.05
CA LEU A 350 -1.13 6.86 9.86
C LEU A 350 -1.67 6.32 11.20
N VAL A 351 -0.82 6.22 12.21
CA VAL A 351 -1.18 5.72 13.55
C VAL A 351 -2.04 6.72 14.31
N LYS A 352 -1.75 8.02 14.21
CA LYS A 352 -2.62 9.08 14.76
C LYS A 352 -4.00 9.08 14.10
N LEU A 353 -4.06 8.73 12.81
CA LEU A 353 -5.30 8.61 12.08
C LEU A 353 -6.12 7.38 12.50
N PHE A 354 -5.47 6.22 12.68
CA PHE A 354 -6.14 4.97 13.09
C PHE A 354 -6.65 5.01 14.53
N ASN A 355 -5.86 5.51 15.48
CA ASN A 355 -6.27 5.64 16.89
C ASN A 355 -7.44 6.63 17.09
N LYS A 356 -7.61 7.59 16.18
CA LYS A 356 -8.72 8.55 16.20
C LYS A 356 -10.03 7.97 15.69
N VAL A 357 -9.98 6.91 14.87
CA VAL A 357 -11.15 6.32 14.21
C VAL A 357 -11.67 5.07 14.93
N ALA A 358 -10.81 4.30 15.61
CA ALA A 358 -11.17 2.96 16.07
C ALA A 358 -11.82 2.85 17.47
N HIS A 359 -11.86 3.90 18.30
CA HIS A 359 -12.41 3.91 19.69
C HIS A 359 -12.15 2.64 20.53
N ARG A 360 -11.08 1.90 20.26
CA ARG A 360 -10.53 0.88 21.15
C ARG A 360 -9.35 1.54 21.88
N GLY A 361 -9.21 1.29 23.18
CA GLY A 361 -8.08 1.76 23.97
C GLY A 361 -6.75 1.46 23.28
N PRO A 362 -5.65 2.15 23.63
CA PRO A 362 -4.43 2.20 22.84
C PRO A 362 -4.00 0.77 22.48
N MET A 363 -4.19 0.37 21.22
CA MET A 363 -3.40 -0.70 20.64
C MET A 363 -1.99 -0.15 20.66
N SER A 364 -1.21 -0.61 21.62
CA SER A 364 0.17 -0.21 21.77
C SER A 364 0.90 -0.73 20.53
N ILE A 365 1.15 0.14 19.57
CA ILE A 365 2.28 -0.06 18.65
C ILE A 365 3.51 0.18 19.51
N THR A 366 3.81 -0.76 20.39
CA THR A 366 4.98 -0.67 21.22
C THR A 366 6.14 -1.22 20.42
N ALA A 367 6.60 -0.34 19.54
CA ALA A 367 8.01 -0.21 19.19
C ALA A 367 8.85 0.14 20.44
N ASN A 368 8.59 -0.49 21.59
CA ASN A 368 9.41 -0.39 22.78
C ASN A 368 9.92 -1.81 23.09
N PRO A 369 11.22 -2.08 22.85
CA PRO A 369 11.83 -3.38 23.09
C PRO A 369 11.58 -3.91 24.51
N SER A 370 11.57 -3.03 25.52
CA SER A 370 11.31 -3.41 26.91
C SER A 370 9.89 -3.93 27.13
N GLU A 371 8.90 -3.34 26.46
CA GLU A 371 7.51 -3.79 26.57
C GLU A 371 7.27 -5.08 25.78
N TYR A 372 7.89 -5.22 24.60
CA TYR A 372 7.84 -6.47 23.85
C TYR A 372 8.42 -7.61 24.71
N ARG A 373 9.54 -7.36 25.38
CA ARG A 373 10.15 -8.29 26.34
C ARG A 373 9.19 -8.68 27.46
N GLU A 374 8.53 -7.72 28.11
CA GLU A 374 7.59 -7.98 29.20
C GLU A 374 6.43 -8.86 28.74
N ARG A 375 5.84 -8.56 27.58
CA ARG A 375 4.75 -9.36 27.00
C ARG A 375 5.20 -10.76 26.60
N PHE A 376 6.39 -10.88 26.02
CA PHE A 376 6.99 -12.15 25.66
C PHE A 376 7.18 -13.04 26.89
N LEU A 377 7.79 -12.52 27.95
CA LEU A 377 7.98 -13.26 29.21
C LEU A 377 6.64 -13.61 29.86
N GLY A 378 5.67 -12.69 29.84
CA GLY A 378 4.31 -12.92 30.30
C GLY A 378 3.64 -14.10 29.59
N MET A 379 3.64 -14.10 28.25
CA MET A 379 3.11 -15.20 27.43
C MET A 379 3.76 -16.54 27.80
N VAL A 380 5.09 -16.61 27.96
CA VAL A 380 5.74 -17.86 28.36
C VAL A 380 5.29 -18.29 29.77
N GLN A 381 5.26 -17.36 30.71
CA GLN A 381 4.97 -17.64 32.11
C GLN A 381 3.52 -18.06 32.37
N THR A 382 2.55 -17.43 31.70
CA THR A 382 1.10 -17.62 31.94
C THR A 382 0.45 -18.50 30.88
N ASP A 383 0.82 -18.31 29.62
CA ASP A 383 0.08 -18.88 28.49
C ASP A 383 0.67 -20.21 28.04
N ILE A 384 1.97 -20.43 28.23
CA ILE A 384 2.65 -21.65 27.78
C ILE A 384 2.94 -22.61 28.93
N LEU A 385 3.46 -22.14 30.07
CA LEU A 385 3.89 -23.00 31.18
C LEU A 385 2.79 -23.20 32.24
N THR A 386 2.62 -24.43 32.73
CA THR A 386 1.81 -24.73 33.93
C THR A 386 2.59 -25.53 34.97
N THR A 387 2.39 -25.17 36.24
CA THR A 387 2.84 -25.92 37.43
C THR A 387 1.67 -26.51 38.22
N ASP A 388 0.42 -26.16 37.86
CA ASP A 388 -0.78 -26.71 38.47
C ASP A 388 -1.22 -27.98 37.73
N PHE A 389 -1.48 -29.03 38.49
CA PHE A 389 -1.71 -30.39 37.98
C PHE A 389 -3.15 -30.88 38.15
N SER A 390 -4.11 -29.97 38.35
CA SER A 390 -5.54 -30.31 38.30
C SER A 390 -5.97 -30.57 36.86
N ASP A 391 -6.55 -31.75 36.65
CA ASP A 391 -7.10 -32.23 35.37
C ASP A 391 -8.12 -31.22 34.80
N PRO A 392 -7.96 -30.69 33.57
CA PRO A 392 -8.94 -29.76 33.01
C PRO A 392 -10.12 -30.55 32.43
N MET A 393 -10.87 -31.23 33.30
CA MET A 393 -12.26 -31.58 33.00
C MET A 393 -13.16 -30.42 33.45
N ARG A 394 -13.82 -29.82 32.46
CA ARG A 394 -14.94 -28.85 32.53
C ARG A 394 -14.55 -27.41 32.88
N ALA A 395 -14.59 -26.52 31.87
CA ALA A 395 -15.80 -25.76 31.56
C ALA A 395 -15.52 -24.68 30.50
N HIS A 396 -16.11 -24.83 29.31
CA HIS A 396 -17.05 -23.87 28.69
C HIS A 396 -17.15 -24.05 27.17
N LEU A 397 -18.28 -24.60 26.74
CA LEU A 397 -18.87 -24.37 25.41
C LEU A 397 -20.23 -23.67 25.64
N PRO A 398 -20.75 -22.80 24.74
CA PRO A 398 -20.13 -22.21 23.54
C PRO A 398 -20.36 -20.69 23.42
N HIS A 399 -19.31 -19.86 23.51
CA HIS A 399 -19.38 -18.43 23.10
C HIS A 399 -19.34 -18.26 21.57
N ARG A 400 -19.07 -19.36 20.83
CA ARG A 400 -18.89 -19.36 19.37
C ARG A 400 -20.13 -18.97 18.57
N ARG A 401 -21.36 -19.14 19.10
CA ARG A 401 -22.59 -18.74 18.40
C ARG A 401 -22.89 -17.25 18.47
N ARG A 402 -22.56 -16.57 19.59
CA ARG A 402 -22.75 -15.12 19.75
C ARG A 402 -21.65 -14.34 19.04
N VAL A 403 -20.38 -14.77 19.13
CA VAL A 403 -19.29 -14.09 18.42
C VAL A 403 -19.45 -14.18 16.91
N LEU A 404 -19.85 -15.32 16.34
CA LEU A 404 -20.11 -15.43 14.89
C LEU A 404 -21.34 -14.63 14.42
N THR A 405 -22.36 -14.42 15.26
CA THR A 405 -23.48 -13.52 14.93
C THR A 405 -23.06 -12.07 15.03
N TRP A 406 -22.34 -11.68 16.09
CA TRP A 406 -21.79 -10.32 16.25
C TRP A 406 -20.75 -9.97 15.18
N LEU A 407 -19.91 -10.91 14.74
CA LEU A 407 -18.98 -10.73 13.61
C LEU A 407 -19.74 -10.59 12.28
N GLY A 408 -20.82 -11.38 12.10
CA GLY A 408 -21.71 -11.24 10.94
C GLY A 408 -22.43 -9.89 10.91
N TYR A 409 -22.91 -9.40 12.06
CA TYR A 409 -23.48 -8.06 12.20
C TYR A 409 -22.43 -6.96 11.97
N ALA A 410 -21.20 -7.13 12.46
CA ALA A 410 -20.12 -6.17 12.26
C ALA A 410 -19.66 -6.10 10.79
N ILE A 411 -19.55 -7.24 10.09
CA ILE A 411 -19.26 -7.28 8.66
C ILE A 411 -20.41 -6.65 7.87
N SER A 412 -21.66 -6.99 8.21
CA SER A 412 -22.83 -6.40 7.56
C SER A 412 -22.90 -4.90 7.80
N ALA A 413 -22.60 -4.43 9.02
CA ALA A 413 -22.52 -3.01 9.35
C ALA A 413 -21.37 -2.31 8.61
N GLY A 414 -20.21 -2.96 8.45
CA GLY A 414 -19.09 -2.44 7.67
C GLY A 414 -19.41 -2.32 6.18
N VAL A 415 -20.09 -3.32 5.61
CA VAL A 415 -20.58 -3.28 4.22
C VAL A 415 -21.64 -2.19 4.05
N ILE A 416 -22.59 -2.07 4.99
CA ILE A 416 -23.60 -1.00 4.98
C ILE A 416 -22.93 0.37 5.08
N PHE A 417 -21.94 0.54 5.96
CA PHE A 417 -21.20 1.80 6.09
C PHE A 417 -20.42 2.15 4.82
N TRP A 418 -19.79 1.15 4.19
CA TRP A 418 -19.10 1.34 2.91
C TRP A 418 -20.08 1.69 1.77
N LEU A 419 -21.23 1.03 1.70
CA LEU A 419 -22.29 1.35 0.75
C LEU A 419 -22.85 2.75 1.00
N LEU A 420 -23.08 3.14 2.26
CA LEU A 420 -23.50 4.49 2.64
C LEU A 420 -22.44 5.52 2.26
N TYR A 421 -21.16 5.24 2.46
CA TYR A 421 -20.07 6.10 2.03
C TYR A 421 -20.06 6.29 0.51
N ILE A 422 -20.21 5.20 -0.25
CA ILE A 422 -20.32 5.27 -1.72
C ILE A 422 -21.54 6.10 -2.12
N VAL A 423 -22.70 5.86 -1.51
CA VAL A 423 -23.91 6.63 -1.78
C VAL A 423 -23.68 8.11 -1.50
N VAL A 424 -23.07 8.48 -0.37
CA VAL A 424 -22.72 9.87 -0.06
C VAL A 424 -21.78 10.46 -1.10
N ARG A 425 -20.78 9.71 -1.58
CA ARG A 425 -19.85 10.17 -2.63
C ARG A 425 -20.54 10.31 -3.98
N LEU A 426 -21.43 9.40 -4.34
CA LEU A 426 -22.25 9.48 -5.55
C LEU A 426 -23.23 10.64 -5.50
N LEU A 427 -23.85 10.89 -4.33
CA LEU A 427 -24.69 12.06 -4.11
C LEU A 427 -23.89 13.36 -4.21
N ALA A 428 -22.71 13.42 -3.60
CA ALA A 428 -21.81 14.57 -3.73
C ALA A 428 -21.37 14.80 -5.18
N PHE A 429 -21.13 13.73 -5.95
CA PHE A 429 -20.85 13.82 -7.38
C PHE A 429 -22.07 14.33 -8.17
N ALA A 430 -23.26 13.78 -7.89
CA ALA A 430 -24.51 14.21 -8.52
C ALA A 430 -24.84 15.69 -8.23
N GLN A 431 -24.47 16.20 -7.05
CA GLN A 431 -24.62 17.62 -6.72
C GLN A 431 -23.76 18.52 -7.60
N LEU A 432 -22.61 18.07 -8.10
CA LEU A 432 -21.81 18.86 -9.07
C LEU A 432 -22.57 19.16 -10.35
N PHE A 433 -23.65 18.43 -10.65
CA PHE A 433 -24.49 18.62 -11.83
C PHE A 433 -25.88 19.18 -11.50
N GLY A 434 -26.07 19.68 -10.28
CA GLY A 434 -27.34 20.23 -9.82
C GLY A 434 -28.47 19.21 -9.71
N LYS A 435 -28.16 17.90 -9.61
CA LYS A 435 -29.19 16.83 -9.60
C LYS A 435 -29.92 16.68 -8.27
N LEU A 436 -29.35 17.16 -7.17
CA LEU A 436 -29.97 17.12 -5.84
C LEU A 436 -30.55 18.48 -5.41
N GLY A 437 -30.45 19.49 -6.28
CA GLY A 437 -30.93 20.84 -6.04
C GLY A 437 -30.11 21.88 -6.82
N PRO A 438 -30.58 23.13 -6.88
CA PRO A 438 -29.83 24.21 -7.50
C PRO A 438 -28.50 24.45 -6.78
N HIS A 439 -27.47 24.88 -7.52
CA HIS A 439 -26.19 25.23 -6.93
C HIS A 439 -26.31 26.35 -5.89
N ALA A 440 -25.40 26.37 -4.92
CA ALA A 440 -25.36 27.44 -3.93
C ALA A 440 -25.11 28.82 -4.58
N GLY A 441 -25.41 29.89 -3.84
CA GLY A 441 -25.31 31.27 -4.33
C GLY A 441 -26.62 31.81 -4.89
N ILE A 442 -26.56 33.05 -5.38
CA ILE A 442 -27.72 33.81 -5.89
C ILE A 442 -27.75 33.62 -7.41
N ALA A 443 -28.77 32.95 -7.92
CA ALA A 443 -29.00 32.89 -9.37
C ALA A 443 -29.55 34.25 -9.82
N VAL A 444 -28.88 34.87 -10.79
CA VAL A 444 -29.27 36.15 -11.37
C VAL A 444 -29.25 36.07 -12.88
N THR A 445 -30.28 36.63 -13.50
CA THR A 445 -30.36 36.72 -14.96
C THR A 445 -29.56 37.93 -15.42
N GLN A 446 -29.13 37.92 -16.68
CA GLN A 446 -28.32 39.02 -17.21
C GLN A 446 -29.07 40.36 -17.17
N SER A 447 -30.38 40.35 -17.42
CA SER A 447 -31.25 41.53 -17.26
C SER A 447 -31.25 42.05 -15.82
N GLN A 448 -31.33 41.16 -14.83
CA GLN A 448 -31.29 41.55 -13.41
C GLN A 448 -29.94 42.18 -13.01
N VAL A 449 -28.83 41.69 -13.57
CA VAL A 449 -27.51 42.31 -13.35
C VAL A 449 -27.48 43.73 -13.94
N LEU A 450 -28.05 43.91 -15.14
CA LEU A 450 -28.15 45.22 -15.79
C LEU A 450 -29.01 46.19 -14.96
N GLU A 451 -30.16 45.74 -14.44
CA GLU A 451 -31.05 46.53 -13.59
C GLU A 451 -30.40 46.90 -12.25
N ALA A 452 -29.70 45.95 -11.61
CA ALA A 452 -29.01 46.19 -10.34
C ALA A 452 -27.91 47.27 -10.46
N HIS A 453 -27.24 47.34 -11.61
CA HIS A 453 -26.25 48.39 -11.89
C HIS A 453 -26.88 49.78 -11.97
N ALA A 454 -28.09 49.90 -12.54
CA ALA A 454 -28.80 51.17 -12.62
C ALA A 454 -29.11 51.78 -11.24
N ASN A 455 -29.10 50.96 -10.18
CA ASN A 455 -29.34 51.37 -8.79
C ASN A 455 -28.06 51.78 -8.02
N HIS A 456 -26.95 52.07 -8.72
CA HIS A 456 -25.69 52.62 -8.17
C HIS A 456 -25.00 51.80 -7.07
N ALA A 457 -24.91 50.48 -7.22
CA ALA A 457 -24.08 49.65 -6.34
C ALA A 457 -22.58 49.97 -6.49
N GLU A 458 -21.82 49.98 -5.38
CA GLU A 458 -20.39 50.28 -5.40
C GLU A 458 -19.59 49.23 -6.20
N PRO A 459 -18.72 49.64 -7.14
CA PRO A 459 -17.97 48.71 -7.97
C PRO A 459 -16.72 48.17 -7.25
N VAL A 460 -16.62 46.84 -7.12
CA VAL A 460 -15.53 46.12 -6.48
C VAL A 460 -14.64 45.34 -7.45
N ILE A 461 -15.16 44.92 -8.62
CA ILE A 461 -14.34 44.28 -9.68
C ILE A 461 -13.63 45.37 -10.50
N PRO A 462 -12.30 45.27 -10.68
CA PRO A 462 -11.54 46.15 -11.57
C PRO A 462 -11.95 46.03 -13.04
N ARG A 463 -11.74 47.12 -13.81
CA ARG A 463 -11.96 47.16 -15.27
C ARG A 463 -10.86 46.44 -16.03
N ILE A 464 -10.75 45.12 -15.83
CA ILE A 464 -9.74 44.27 -16.45
C ILE A 464 -10.46 43.08 -17.10
N ILE A 465 -10.22 42.87 -18.40
CA ILE A 465 -10.63 41.66 -19.11
C ILE A 465 -9.39 40.78 -19.34
N HIS A 466 -9.42 39.56 -18.83
CA HIS A 466 -8.38 38.55 -19.03
C HIS A 466 -8.81 37.57 -20.13
N GLN A 467 -7.92 37.36 -21.11
CA GLN A 467 -8.07 36.33 -22.13
C GLN A 467 -6.75 35.57 -22.29
N ILE A 468 -6.83 34.25 -22.45
CA ILE A 468 -5.65 33.37 -22.51
C ILE A 468 -5.65 32.64 -23.85
N TYR A 469 -4.54 32.70 -24.57
CA TYR A 469 -4.32 31.93 -25.80
C TYR A 469 -3.02 31.14 -25.71
N HIS A 470 -3.16 29.83 -25.55
CA HIS A 470 -2.04 28.91 -25.67
C HIS A 470 -2.22 28.15 -26.98
N ASN A 471 -1.32 28.38 -27.94
CA ASN A 471 -1.38 27.65 -29.20
C ASN A 471 -0.80 26.24 -29.00
N TRP A 472 -1.69 25.25 -29.05
CA TRP A 472 -1.34 23.84 -28.85
C TRP A 472 -0.44 23.27 -29.96
N LYS A 473 -0.53 23.82 -31.18
CA LYS A 473 0.21 23.35 -32.36
C LYS A 473 1.58 24.01 -32.48
N ASP A 474 1.65 25.31 -32.19
CA ASP A 474 2.87 26.10 -32.20
C ASP A 474 2.89 27.09 -31.03
N PRO A 475 3.50 26.73 -29.89
CA PRO A 475 3.57 27.58 -28.69
C PRO A 475 4.30 28.92 -28.90
N THR A 476 5.03 29.09 -30.01
CA THR A 476 5.74 30.33 -30.33
C THR A 476 4.88 31.33 -31.10
N SER A 477 3.84 30.84 -31.78
CA SER A 477 2.91 31.68 -32.53
C SER A 477 1.89 32.33 -31.61
N LYS A 478 1.80 33.66 -31.71
CA LYS A 478 0.82 34.50 -31.03
C LYS A 478 -0.43 34.79 -31.86
N GLN A 479 -0.51 34.25 -33.08
CA GLN A 479 -1.61 34.51 -34.02
C GLN A 479 -2.88 33.81 -33.56
N LEU A 480 -3.96 34.57 -33.38
CA LEU A 480 -5.28 34.04 -33.09
C LEU A 480 -6.00 33.52 -34.35
N PRO A 481 -6.85 32.50 -34.23
CA PRO A 481 -7.87 32.19 -35.23
C PRO A 481 -8.77 33.40 -35.52
N GLU A 482 -9.22 33.55 -36.77
CA GLU A 482 -10.00 34.71 -37.23
C GLU A 482 -11.31 34.91 -36.45
N ASP A 483 -11.98 33.81 -36.12
CA ASP A 483 -13.25 33.85 -35.37
C ASP A 483 -13.03 34.20 -33.89
N TRP A 484 -11.93 33.76 -33.27
CA TRP A 484 -11.56 34.16 -31.91
C TRP A 484 -11.12 35.61 -31.84
N GLU A 485 -10.43 36.12 -32.87
CA GLU A 485 -10.10 37.54 -32.99
C GLU A 485 -11.37 38.39 -33.17
N ALA A 486 -12.32 37.92 -33.99
CA ALA A 486 -13.60 38.59 -34.17
C ALA A 486 -14.41 38.64 -32.86
N ALA A 487 -14.51 37.52 -32.14
CA ALA A 487 -15.15 37.45 -30.83
C ALA A 487 -14.51 38.43 -29.84
N ARG A 488 -13.18 38.43 -29.75
CA ARG A 488 -12.41 39.34 -28.92
C ARG A 488 -12.63 40.81 -29.29
N GLN A 489 -12.69 41.15 -30.57
CA GLN A 489 -12.90 42.53 -31.02
C GLN A 489 -14.23 43.08 -30.50
N THR A 490 -15.29 42.26 -30.45
CA THR A 490 -16.58 42.70 -29.86
C THR A 490 -16.44 43.11 -28.39
N CYS A 491 -15.62 42.40 -27.60
CA CYS A 491 -15.35 42.77 -26.20
C CYS A 491 -14.57 44.07 -26.05
N ILE A 492 -13.63 44.34 -26.97
CA ILE A 492 -12.89 45.61 -27.01
C ILE A 492 -13.85 46.77 -27.34
N ASP A 493 -14.67 46.60 -28.37
CA ASP A 493 -15.57 47.65 -28.86
C ASP A 493 -16.67 48.02 -27.85
N LYS A 494 -17.18 47.03 -27.12
CA LYS A 494 -18.26 47.21 -26.14
C LYS A 494 -17.78 47.72 -24.77
N ASN A 495 -16.47 47.68 -24.49
CA ASN A 495 -15.89 48.04 -23.19
C ASN A 495 -14.78 49.09 -23.33
N PRO A 496 -15.08 50.29 -23.86
CA PRO A 496 -14.09 51.35 -23.95
C PRO A 496 -13.62 51.80 -22.56
N GLY A 497 -12.31 51.99 -22.39
CA GLY A 497 -11.71 52.43 -21.11
C GLY A 497 -11.47 51.32 -20.08
N TRP A 498 -11.61 50.06 -20.48
CA TRP A 498 -11.08 48.92 -19.71
C TRP A 498 -9.59 48.77 -20.03
N ASP A 499 -8.73 48.90 -19.02
CA ASP A 499 -7.27 48.94 -19.17
C ASP A 499 -6.62 47.60 -18.84
N VAL A 500 -5.48 47.34 -19.49
CA VAL A 500 -4.67 46.14 -19.22
C VAL A 500 -3.28 46.48 -18.71
N LYS A 501 -2.93 45.97 -17.54
CA LYS A 501 -1.53 45.75 -17.17
C LYS A 501 -1.38 44.45 -16.43
N VAL A 502 -0.63 43.50 -17.01
CA VAL A 502 0.23 42.61 -16.23
C VAL A 502 1.41 42.06 -17.03
N GLY A 503 2.61 42.22 -16.44
CA GLY A 503 3.81 41.45 -16.73
C GLY A 503 5.07 42.23 -16.34
N ALA A 504 5.77 41.80 -15.27
CA ALA A 504 6.93 42.49 -14.72
C ALA A 504 8.12 42.56 -15.69
N SER A 505 8.76 43.73 -15.79
CA SER A 505 10.23 43.79 -15.81
C SER A 505 10.72 45.09 -15.17
N SER A 506 11.84 44.93 -14.47
CA SER A 506 12.77 45.95 -13.99
C SER A 506 12.90 47.19 -14.88
N GLN A 507 13.07 48.35 -14.24
CA GLN A 507 13.71 49.57 -14.75
C GLN A 507 14.15 49.55 -16.23
N GLN A 508 13.35 50.14 -17.13
CA GLN A 508 13.83 51.20 -18.02
C GLN A 508 12.65 51.92 -18.69
N SER A 509 12.60 53.23 -18.46
CA SER A 509 11.87 54.20 -19.28
C SER A 509 12.27 54.07 -20.76
N ILE A 510 11.30 54.08 -21.68
CA ILE A 510 11.23 55.00 -22.84
C ILE A 510 9.92 54.76 -23.61
N SER A 511 9.29 55.88 -23.99
CA SER A 511 8.13 56.06 -24.89
C SER A 511 6.76 55.52 -24.44
N ARG A 512 5.87 56.47 -24.11
CA ARG A 512 4.42 56.27 -23.97
C ARG A 512 3.84 55.63 -25.25
N PRO A 513 3.19 54.46 -25.19
CA PRO A 513 2.12 54.17 -26.13
C PRO A 513 0.88 54.94 -25.69
N SER A 514 0.43 55.84 -26.55
CA SER A 514 -0.85 56.51 -26.42
C SER A 514 -1.97 55.47 -26.57
N ARG A 515 -2.76 55.28 -25.50
CA ARG A 515 -3.94 54.38 -25.35
C ARG A 515 -3.59 52.92 -25.05
N LEU A 516 -3.80 52.54 -23.79
CA LEU A 516 -3.94 51.15 -23.37
C LEU A 516 -5.25 50.61 -23.97
N THR A 517 -5.14 49.59 -24.80
CA THR A 517 -6.28 48.83 -25.32
C THR A 517 -6.67 47.76 -24.30
N CYS A 518 -7.96 47.70 -24.01
CA CYS A 518 -8.61 46.54 -23.40
C CYS A 518 -8.11 45.26 -24.09
N CYS A 519 -7.76 44.24 -23.30
CA CYS A 519 -7.31 42.89 -23.71
C CYS A 519 -5.82 42.73 -24.14
N GLN A 520 -4.84 42.58 -23.25
CA GLN A 520 -3.63 41.79 -23.58
C GLN A 520 -3.96 40.31 -23.45
N ILE A 521 -3.43 39.50 -24.36
CA ILE A 521 -3.57 38.05 -24.33
C ILE A 521 -2.43 37.47 -23.52
N TRP A 522 -2.77 36.55 -22.63
CA TRP A 522 -1.80 35.71 -21.96
C TRP A 522 -1.38 34.56 -22.87
N HIS A 523 -0.15 34.61 -23.38
CA HIS A 523 0.44 33.50 -24.10
C HIS A 523 1.17 32.54 -23.14
N SER A 524 1.53 31.36 -23.63
CA SER A 524 2.13 30.30 -22.81
C SER A 524 3.36 30.75 -22.03
N GLN A 525 4.25 31.55 -22.64
CA GLN A 525 5.44 32.08 -21.96
C GLN A 525 5.09 33.13 -20.90
N ASP A 526 4.13 34.01 -21.20
CA ASP A 526 3.66 35.04 -20.27
C ASP A 526 3.00 34.39 -19.04
N SER A 527 2.19 33.36 -19.26
CA SER A 527 1.56 32.57 -18.19
C SER A 527 2.59 31.84 -17.32
N LEU A 528 3.59 31.20 -17.93
CA LEU A 528 4.65 30.51 -17.19
C LEU A 528 5.47 31.50 -16.35
N ALA A 529 5.89 32.63 -16.93
CA ALA A 529 6.63 33.66 -16.24
C ALA A 529 5.83 34.26 -15.08
N PHE A 530 4.53 34.48 -15.28
CA PHE A 530 3.64 34.97 -14.22
C PHE A 530 3.55 33.98 -13.05
N ILE A 531 3.30 32.70 -13.31
CA ILE A 531 3.24 31.68 -12.25
C ILE A 531 4.60 31.57 -11.54
N ALA A 532 5.71 31.55 -12.27
CA ALA A 532 7.04 31.48 -11.69
C ALA A 532 7.36 32.66 -10.76
N ASN A 533 6.93 33.88 -11.13
CA ASN A 533 7.22 35.09 -10.38
C ASN A 533 6.25 35.32 -9.20
N GLU A 534 4.96 35.10 -9.40
CA GLU A 534 3.92 35.46 -8.43
C GLU A 534 3.49 34.29 -7.53
N TYR A 535 3.60 33.05 -8.04
CA TYR A 535 3.16 31.84 -7.34
C TYR A 535 4.19 30.70 -7.50
N PRO A 536 5.46 30.89 -7.09
CA PRO A 536 6.54 29.92 -7.32
C PRO A 536 6.27 28.54 -6.71
N TRP A 537 5.47 28.48 -5.64
CA TRP A 537 5.05 27.22 -5.01
C TRP A 537 4.23 26.34 -5.94
N PHE A 538 3.50 26.92 -6.90
CA PHE A 538 2.65 26.18 -7.83
C PHE A 538 3.37 25.81 -9.13
N LEU A 539 4.59 26.30 -9.36
CA LEU A 539 5.29 26.17 -10.63
C LEU A 539 5.47 24.70 -11.05
N SER A 540 5.88 23.83 -10.13
CA SER A 540 6.04 22.40 -10.43
C SER A 540 4.73 21.72 -10.81
N THR A 541 3.62 22.11 -10.18
CA THR A 541 2.29 21.58 -10.49
C THR A 541 1.82 22.09 -11.85
N TYR A 542 2.03 23.39 -12.12
CA TYR A 542 1.71 24.03 -13.40
C TYR A 542 2.44 23.36 -14.58
N GLU A 543 3.75 23.11 -14.44
CA GLU A 543 4.55 22.41 -15.45
C GLU A 543 4.21 20.93 -15.58
N GLY A 544 3.77 20.31 -14.48
CA GLY A 544 3.40 18.89 -14.40
C GLY A 544 2.04 18.54 -15.00
N TYR A 545 1.22 19.51 -15.40
CA TYR A 545 -0.07 19.22 -16.03
C TYR A 545 0.10 18.51 -17.38
N LYS A 546 -0.56 17.35 -17.49
CA LYS A 546 -0.50 16.46 -18.66
C LYS A 546 -1.14 17.10 -19.89
N TYR A 547 -2.29 17.74 -19.73
CA TYR A 547 -3.02 18.35 -20.84
C TYR A 547 -2.82 19.87 -20.85
N PRO A 548 -2.50 20.49 -22.00
CA PRO A 548 -2.28 21.93 -22.10
C PRO A 548 -3.48 22.77 -21.62
N ILE A 549 -4.71 22.32 -21.86
CA ILE A 549 -5.94 22.99 -21.39
C ILE A 549 -5.97 23.17 -19.87
N GLN A 550 -5.39 22.24 -19.09
CA GLN A 550 -5.34 22.38 -17.63
C GLN A 550 -4.52 23.60 -17.21
N ARG A 551 -3.50 23.99 -17.99
CA ARG A 551 -2.69 25.18 -17.72
C ARG A 551 -3.47 26.46 -17.98
N VAL A 552 -4.34 26.46 -18.99
CA VAL A 552 -5.25 27.58 -19.27
C VAL A 552 -6.34 27.67 -18.20
N ASP A 553 -6.92 26.54 -17.81
CA ASP A 553 -7.92 26.45 -16.74
C ASP A 553 -7.43 27.01 -15.40
N VAL A 554 -6.20 26.68 -15.00
CA VAL A 554 -5.68 27.20 -13.73
C VAL A 554 -5.23 28.65 -13.86
N MET A 555 -4.69 29.04 -15.02
CA MET A 555 -4.20 30.40 -15.24
C MET A 555 -5.32 31.43 -15.06
N ARG A 556 -6.54 31.17 -15.55
CA ARG A 556 -7.69 32.07 -15.32
C ARG A 556 -7.98 32.29 -13.83
N TYR A 557 -7.83 31.26 -12.98
CA TYR A 557 -8.03 31.41 -11.53
C TYR A 557 -6.95 32.28 -10.89
N PHE A 558 -5.69 32.09 -11.27
CA PHE A 558 -4.59 32.90 -10.73
C PHE A 558 -4.63 34.36 -11.20
N LEU A 559 -5.06 34.61 -12.44
CA LEU A 559 -5.23 35.97 -12.95
C LEU A 559 -6.32 36.75 -12.21
N VAL A 560 -7.49 36.13 -12.07
CA VAL A 560 -8.62 36.75 -11.38
C VAL A 560 -8.32 36.88 -9.88
N ARG A 561 -7.59 35.95 -9.27
CA ARG A 561 -7.10 36.11 -7.90
C ARG A 561 -6.19 37.33 -7.76
N LYS A 562 -5.15 37.44 -8.58
CA LYS A 562 -4.11 38.45 -8.42
C LYS A 562 -4.60 39.86 -8.75
N TYR A 563 -5.32 40.00 -9.86
CA TYR A 563 -5.69 41.29 -10.42
C TYR A 563 -7.17 41.64 -10.24
N GLY A 564 -7.99 40.68 -9.82
CA GLY A 564 -9.43 40.79 -10.01
C GLY A 564 -9.78 40.84 -11.49
N GLY A 565 -10.92 41.43 -11.80
CA GLY A 565 -11.38 41.58 -13.18
C GLY A 565 -12.27 40.42 -13.61
N ILE A 566 -12.51 40.36 -14.93
CA ILE A 566 -13.35 39.35 -15.57
C ILE A 566 -12.49 38.57 -16.55
N TYR A 567 -12.46 37.26 -16.40
CA TYR A 567 -11.92 36.35 -17.39
C TYR A 567 -13.00 35.93 -18.39
N ILE A 568 -12.66 35.85 -19.67
CA ILE A 568 -13.55 35.42 -20.75
C ILE A 568 -12.75 34.49 -21.70
N ASP A 569 -13.25 33.27 -21.94
CA ASP A 569 -12.68 32.38 -22.97
C ASP A 569 -12.80 33.03 -24.37
N LEU A 570 -11.84 32.73 -25.25
CA LEU A 570 -11.71 33.38 -26.57
C LEU A 570 -12.82 33.01 -27.57
N ASP A 571 -13.62 31.99 -27.28
CA ASP A 571 -14.81 31.60 -28.05
C ASP A 571 -16.09 32.35 -27.63
N ASN A 572 -16.00 33.28 -26.65
CA ASN A 572 -17.11 34.13 -26.21
C ASN A 572 -16.84 35.60 -26.59
N GLY A 573 -17.81 36.22 -27.25
CA GLY A 573 -17.81 37.65 -27.54
C GLY A 573 -18.68 38.44 -26.57
N CYS A 574 -18.66 39.77 -26.70
CA CYS A 574 -19.45 40.68 -25.88
C CYS A 574 -20.47 41.44 -26.72
N GLU A 575 -21.71 41.47 -26.26
CA GLU A 575 -22.83 42.18 -26.89
C GLU A 575 -23.12 43.55 -26.23
N ALA A 576 -22.76 43.69 -24.96
CA ALA A 576 -22.95 44.90 -24.17
C ALA A 576 -21.76 45.17 -23.22
N SER A 577 -21.76 46.37 -22.61
CA SER A 577 -20.75 46.75 -21.63
C SER A 577 -20.83 45.89 -20.37
N LEU A 578 -19.66 45.48 -19.85
CA LEU A 578 -19.51 44.66 -18.66
C LEU A 578 -19.45 45.47 -17.35
N GLU A 579 -19.62 46.80 -17.41
CA GLU A 579 -19.70 47.64 -16.20
C GLU A 579 -20.70 47.12 -15.15
N PRO A 580 -21.87 46.56 -15.53
CA PRO A 580 -22.83 46.03 -14.56
C PRO A 580 -22.30 44.93 -13.65
N PHE A 581 -21.33 44.14 -14.09
CA PHE A 581 -20.75 43.06 -13.28
C PHE A 581 -19.85 43.55 -12.17
N ARG A 582 -19.44 44.83 -12.19
CA ARG A 582 -18.44 45.33 -11.25
C ARG A 582 -18.93 45.43 -9.82
N SER A 583 -20.24 45.52 -9.60
CA SER A 583 -20.84 45.54 -8.27
C SER A 583 -20.91 44.16 -7.62
N LEU A 584 -20.64 43.08 -8.36
CA LEU A 584 -20.65 41.73 -7.82
C LEU A 584 -19.32 41.43 -7.13
N PRO A 585 -19.30 40.86 -5.91
CA PRO A 585 -18.05 40.52 -5.23
C PRO A 585 -17.26 39.42 -5.95
N ALA A 586 -17.98 38.40 -6.44
CA ALA A 586 -17.51 37.44 -7.41
C ALA A 586 -18.71 36.76 -8.09
N PHE A 587 -18.48 36.25 -9.31
CA PHE A 587 -19.47 35.54 -10.09
C PHE A 587 -18.86 34.47 -10.99
N THR A 588 -19.70 33.53 -11.40
CA THR A 588 -19.44 32.52 -12.43
C THR A 588 -20.70 32.35 -13.26
N THR A 589 -20.59 31.74 -14.43
CA THR A 589 -21.74 31.49 -15.31
C THR A 589 -22.37 30.12 -15.08
N ASP A 590 -23.68 30.04 -15.33
CA ASP A 590 -24.48 28.84 -15.09
C ASP A 590 -25.42 28.57 -16.26
N GLY A 591 -25.22 27.42 -16.92
CA GLY A 591 -26.07 26.98 -18.04
C GLY A 591 -27.46 26.47 -17.62
N GLY A 592 -27.79 26.48 -16.33
CA GLY A 592 -29.08 26.05 -15.78
C GLY A 592 -29.24 24.54 -15.60
N LEU A 593 -28.35 23.72 -16.19
CA LEU A 593 -28.24 22.28 -15.98
C LEU A 593 -26.77 21.85 -16.05
N GLY A 594 -26.33 21.01 -15.10
CA GLY A 594 -24.97 20.51 -15.08
C GLY A 594 -24.07 21.32 -14.16
N ALA A 595 -22.77 21.25 -14.38
CA ALA A 595 -21.78 21.97 -13.56
C ALA A 595 -21.72 23.45 -13.94
N LEU A 596 -21.25 24.28 -13.00
CA LEU A 596 -20.99 25.70 -13.26
C LEU A 596 -19.84 25.83 -14.26
N SER A 597 -19.99 26.78 -15.17
CA SER A 597 -19.02 26.99 -16.24
C SER A 597 -17.87 27.87 -15.74
N ASN A 598 -16.67 27.55 -16.20
CA ASN A 598 -15.45 28.30 -15.94
C ASN A 598 -14.99 29.12 -17.17
N ASN A 599 -15.85 29.24 -18.18
CA ASN A 599 -15.58 30.02 -19.40
C ASN A 599 -15.60 31.53 -19.13
N ILE A 600 -16.43 31.99 -18.20
CA ILE A 600 -16.52 33.38 -17.78
C ILE A 600 -16.60 33.43 -16.25
N ILE A 601 -15.62 34.06 -15.63
CA ILE A 601 -15.54 34.22 -14.17
C ILE A 601 -15.09 35.64 -13.85
N GLY A 602 -15.58 36.20 -12.76
CA GLY A 602 -15.12 37.50 -12.29
C GLY A 602 -15.09 37.58 -10.78
N ALA A 603 -14.12 38.33 -10.26
CA ALA A 603 -14.03 38.61 -8.82
C ALA A 603 -13.22 39.86 -8.55
N GLN A 604 -13.39 40.41 -7.35
CA GLN A 604 -12.40 41.33 -6.79
C GLN A 604 -11.07 40.60 -6.47
N PRO A 605 -9.92 41.31 -6.43
CA PRO A 605 -8.63 40.70 -6.11
C PRO A 605 -8.62 40.03 -4.73
N GLU A 606 -7.91 38.91 -4.63
CA GLU A 606 -7.71 38.09 -3.42
C GLU A 606 -9.01 37.67 -2.71
N HIS A 607 -10.14 37.65 -3.42
CA HIS A 607 -11.42 37.19 -2.87
C HIS A 607 -11.29 35.73 -2.35
N PRO A 608 -11.86 35.37 -1.17
CA PRO A 608 -11.67 34.05 -0.56
C PRO A 608 -11.99 32.86 -1.47
N TRP A 609 -12.99 33.01 -2.34
CA TRP A 609 -13.31 32.00 -3.36
C TRP A 609 -12.17 31.80 -4.37
N THR A 610 -11.54 32.86 -4.89
CA THR A 610 -10.41 32.75 -5.83
C THR A 610 -9.13 32.24 -5.16
N ARG A 611 -8.94 32.56 -3.88
CA ARG A 611 -7.89 31.95 -3.06
C ARG A 611 -8.13 30.46 -2.88
N MET A 612 -9.37 30.06 -2.59
CA MET A 612 -9.75 28.65 -2.49
C MET A 612 -9.54 27.90 -3.81
N LEU A 613 -9.91 28.51 -4.94
CA LEU A 613 -9.69 27.97 -6.30
C LEU A 613 -8.22 27.76 -6.65
N THR A 614 -7.28 28.50 -6.03
CA THR A 614 -5.86 28.40 -6.40
C THR A 614 -5.09 27.55 -5.38
N GLU A 615 -5.35 27.74 -4.09
CA GLU A 615 -4.65 27.04 -3.00
C GLU A 615 -5.05 25.55 -2.88
N ASN A 616 -6.15 25.11 -3.50
CA ASN A 616 -6.58 23.70 -3.48
C ASN A 616 -6.24 22.92 -4.76
N LEU A 617 -5.69 23.54 -5.81
CA LEU A 617 -5.45 22.86 -7.10
C LEU A 617 -4.53 21.64 -6.98
N GLU A 618 -3.48 21.71 -6.16
CA GLU A 618 -2.53 20.61 -5.99
C GLU A 618 -3.18 19.38 -5.37
N ALA A 619 -4.05 19.58 -4.37
CA ALA A 619 -4.81 18.51 -3.72
C ALA A 619 -5.85 17.86 -4.66
N TYR A 620 -6.19 18.52 -5.75
CA TYR A 620 -7.10 18.04 -6.78
C TYR A 620 -6.39 17.53 -8.04
N ASN A 621 -5.05 17.48 -8.07
CA ASN A 621 -4.30 16.94 -9.22
C ASN A 621 -4.21 15.39 -9.21
N TRP A 622 -5.37 14.71 -9.27
CA TRP A 622 -5.46 13.25 -9.24
C TRP A 622 -5.16 12.64 -10.62
N ASN A 623 -4.60 11.43 -10.63
CA ASN A 623 -4.23 10.71 -11.86
C ASN A 623 -5.39 9.87 -12.42
N TRP A 624 -6.48 10.52 -12.86
CA TRP A 624 -7.68 9.84 -13.41
C TRP A 624 -7.40 9.13 -14.74
N LEU A 625 -7.92 7.92 -14.93
CA LEU A 625 -7.68 7.12 -16.16
C LEU A 625 -8.23 7.81 -17.42
N LEU A 626 -9.42 8.40 -17.34
CA LEU A 626 -10.10 9.05 -18.46
C LEU A 626 -9.64 10.51 -18.64
N PRO A 627 -9.21 10.93 -19.85
CA PRO A 627 -8.75 12.29 -20.14
C PRO A 627 -9.74 13.39 -19.72
N TYR A 628 -11.01 13.28 -20.08
CA TYR A 628 -12.03 14.29 -19.81
C TYR A 628 -12.27 14.47 -18.30
N ALA A 629 -12.43 13.37 -17.55
CA ALA A 629 -12.57 13.44 -16.10
C ALA A 629 -11.33 14.07 -15.46
N ARG A 630 -10.13 13.76 -15.96
CA ARG A 630 -8.89 14.36 -15.45
C ARG A 630 -8.89 15.87 -15.63
N VAL A 631 -9.26 16.38 -16.80
CA VAL A 631 -9.33 17.83 -17.06
C VAL A 631 -10.40 18.47 -16.16
N MET A 632 -11.62 17.92 -16.17
CA MET A 632 -12.76 18.50 -15.45
C MET A 632 -12.59 18.53 -13.93
N TYR A 633 -12.05 17.46 -13.32
CA TYR A 633 -11.84 17.38 -11.87
C TYR A 633 -10.58 18.07 -11.36
N ASN A 634 -9.52 18.14 -12.16
CA ASN A 634 -8.25 18.69 -11.68
C ASN A 634 -8.19 20.22 -11.83
N SER A 635 -8.85 20.78 -12.85
CA SER A 635 -8.77 22.21 -13.16
C SER A 635 -10.05 22.79 -13.77
N GLY A 636 -10.89 21.97 -14.42
CA GLY A 636 -12.04 22.42 -15.20
C GLY A 636 -13.31 22.73 -14.39
N GLN A 637 -14.47 22.61 -15.05
CA GLN A 637 -15.78 23.02 -14.52
C GLN A 637 -16.19 22.29 -13.25
N TRP A 638 -15.88 20.99 -13.12
CA TRP A 638 -16.26 20.21 -11.94
C TRP A 638 -15.43 20.64 -10.72
N TYR A 639 -14.15 20.97 -10.92
CA TYR A 639 -13.31 21.55 -9.89
C TYR A 639 -13.85 22.92 -9.42
N LEU A 640 -14.13 23.82 -10.38
CA LEU A 640 -14.66 25.15 -10.04
C LEU A 640 -15.98 25.04 -9.27
N THR A 641 -16.88 24.18 -9.71
CA THR A 641 -18.17 23.94 -9.05
C THR A 641 -17.98 23.41 -7.63
N ALA A 642 -17.04 22.48 -7.42
CA ALA A 642 -16.74 21.98 -6.08
C ALA A 642 -16.24 23.08 -5.13
N MET A 643 -15.36 23.98 -5.61
CA MET A 643 -14.87 25.12 -4.83
C MET A 643 -15.95 26.18 -4.60
N TRP A 644 -16.84 26.39 -5.57
CA TRP A 644 -18.00 27.26 -5.43
C TRP A 644 -18.94 26.80 -4.32
N GLU A 645 -19.31 25.52 -4.32
CA GLU A 645 -20.15 24.92 -3.26
C GLU A 645 -19.43 24.98 -1.91
N GLN A 646 -18.12 24.72 -1.88
CA GLN A 646 -17.34 24.77 -0.65
C GLN A 646 -17.23 26.18 -0.05
N TYR A 647 -17.11 27.22 -0.87
CA TYR A 647 -17.16 28.61 -0.42
C TYR A 647 -18.48 28.88 0.32
N HIS A 648 -19.61 28.55 -0.30
CA HIS A 648 -20.92 28.79 0.28
C HIS A 648 -21.18 27.95 1.54
N ALA A 649 -20.70 26.71 1.58
CA ALA A 649 -20.79 25.86 2.76
C ALA A 649 -19.96 26.39 3.96
N ARG A 650 -18.89 27.14 3.68
CA ARG A 650 -18.03 27.76 4.70
C ARG A 650 -18.43 29.17 5.08
N LEU A 651 -19.26 29.83 4.28
CA LEU A 651 -19.74 31.18 4.54
C LEU A 651 -20.63 31.17 5.79
N ARG A 652 -20.15 31.79 6.88
CA ARG A 652 -20.86 31.93 8.15
C ARG A 652 -20.69 33.34 8.68
N GLU A 653 -21.80 34.03 8.88
CA GLU A 653 -21.84 35.38 9.47
C GLU A 653 -20.85 36.36 8.79
N GLY A 654 -20.73 36.27 7.46
CA GLY A 654 -19.83 37.13 6.68
C GLY A 654 -18.34 36.74 6.72
N SER A 655 -17.99 35.57 7.27
CA SER A 655 -16.62 35.05 7.33
C SER A 655 -16.48 33.72 6.57
N VAL A 656 -15.27 33.42 6.06
CA VAL A 656 -14.98 32.19 5.31
C VAL A 656 -13.62 31.61 5.76
N ALA A 657 -13.62 30.75 6.78
CA ALA A 657 -12.37 30.17 7.31
C ALA A 657 -11.65 29.24 6.29
N PRO A 658 -10.31 29.24 6.23
CA PRO A 658 -9.35 30.00 7.04
C PRO A 658 -8.96 31.37 6.46
N TYR A 659 -9.71 31.89 5.48
CA TYR A 659 -9.37 33.13 4.80
C TYR A 659 -9.75 34.35 5.67
N PRO A 660 -8.82 35.30 5.87
CA PRO A 660 -9.09 36.51 6.65
C PRO A 660 -10.09 37.41 5.93
N GLY A 661 -10.83 38.21 6.71
CA GLY A 661 -11.83 39.16 6.22
C GLY A 661 -13.22 38.90 6.79
N SER A 662 -14.02 39.96 6.80
CA SER A 662 -15.42 39.97 7.24
C SER A 662 -16.30 40.60 6.16
N ASN A 663 -17.62 40.47 6.28
CA ASN A 663 -18.62 40.98 5.31
C ASN A 663 -18.60 40.29 3.94
N TRP A 664 -18.11 39.04 3.87
CA TRP A 664 -18.27 38.20 2.70
C TRP A 664 -19.76 37.84 2.49
N ALA A 665 -20.19 37.78 1.24
CA ALA A 665 -21.59 37.50 0.89
C ALA A 665 -21.71 36.25 0.01
N LYS A 666 -22.95 35.83 -0.24
CA LYS A 666 -23.25 34.82 -1.25
C LYS A 666 -22.86 35.35 -2.62
N LEU A 667 -22.28 34.48 -3.44
CA LEU A 667 -21.81 34.83 -4.78
C LEU A 667 -22.92 34.66 -5.81
N HIS A 668 -22.72 35.26 -6.98
CA HIS A 668 -23.74 35.31 -8.02
C HIS A 668 -23.46 34.31 -9.14
N ARG A 669 -24.45 33.45 -9.42
CA ARG A 669 -24.47 32.60 -10.61
C ARG A 669 -25.21 33.33 -11.71
N VAL A 670 -24.50 33.73 -12.75
CA VAL A 670 -25.08 34.46 -13.88
C VAL A 670 -25.65 33.46 -14.87
N MET A 671 -26.98 33.49 -15.02
CA MET A 671 -27.68 32.52 -15.85
C MET A 671 -27.34 32.73 -17.34
N MET A 672 -26.92 31.65 -17.98
CA MET A 672 -26.61 31.53 -19.41
C MET A 672 -27.31 30.27 -19.97
N ASP A 673 -28.58 30.11 -19.61
CA ASP A 673 -29.41 29.00 -20.09
C ASP A 673 -29.92 29.34 -21.51
N GLU A 674 -29.80 28.39 -22.43
CA GLU A 674 -30.24 28.55 -23.83
C GLU A 674 -31.54 27.79 -24.14
N ARG A 675 -32.15 27.16 -23.13
CA ARG A 675 -33.40 26.39 -23.31
C ARG A 675 -34.58 27.30 -23.66
N GLU A 676 -35.56 26.74 -24.37
CA GLU A 676 -36.81 27.44 -24.68
C GLU A 676 -37.49 27.94 -23.40
N GLY A 677 -37.77 29.25 -23.37
CA GLY A 677 -38.36 29.93 -22.19
C GLY A 677 -37.35 30.51 -21.20
N ALA A 678 -36.04 30.33 -21.40
CA ALA A 678 -35.01 31.01 -20.62
C ALA A 678 -34.81 32.49 -21.05
N ASP A 679 -34.28 33.30 -20.13
CA ASP A 679 -33.97 34.71 -20.40
C ASP A 679 -32.88 34.83 -21.46
N ARG A 680 -33.10 35.76 -22.41
CA ARG A 680 -32.14 36.05 -23.48
C ARG A 680 -30.82 36.58 -22.90
N TRP A 681 -29.70 36.14 -23.47
CA TRP A 681 -28.38 36.69 -23.14
C TRP A 681 -28.27 38.15 -23.59
N VAL A 682 -27.71 38.98 -22.71
CA VAL A 682 -27.60 40.44 -22.88
C VAL A 682 -26.15 40.84 -23.13
N PHE A 683 -25.20 40.23 -22.43
CA PHE A 683 -23.81 40.69 -22.39
C PHE A 683 -22.86 39.88 -23.25
N TRP A 684 -23.17 38.62 -23.53
CA TRP A 684 -22.26 37.72 -24.24
C TRP A 684 -22.95 36.98 -25.36
N ASN A 685 -22.15 36.48 -26.30
CA ASN A 685 -22.55 35.58 -27.36
C ASN A 685 -21.51 34.46 -27.52
N HIS A 686 -21.91 33.34 -28.12
CA HIS A 686 -20.98 32.32 -28.58
C HIS A 686 -20.51 32.71 -29.99
N ALA A 687 -19.26 33.17 -30.11
CA ALA A 687 -18.76 33.80 -31.34
C ALA A 687 -17.62 33.01 -32.01
N GLY A 688 -16.98 32.08 -31.30
CA GLY A 688 -15.89 31.26 -31.83
C GLY A 688 -16.14 29.76 -31.70
N HIS A 689 -15.34 28.96 -32.40
CA HIS A 689 -15.37 27.51 -32.25
C HIS A 689 -14.73 27.07 -30.92
N GLY A 690 -15.48 26.38 -30.07
CA GLY A 690 -15.02 25.80 -28.80
C GLY A 690 -14.57 24.34 -28.90
N GLY A 691 -14.29 23.70 -27.76
CA GLY A 691 -14.09 22.24 -27.66
C GLY A 691 -12.80 21.67 -28.28
N THR A 692 -11.79 22.51 -28.53
CA THR A 692 -10.55 22.16 -29.24
C THR A 692 -9.60 21.19 -28.52
N TRP A 693 -9.93 20.76 -27.30
CA TRP A 693 -9.09 19.91 -26.44
C TRP A 693 -9.64 18.48 -26.23
N GLY A 694 -10.82 18.17 -26.78
CA GLY A 694 -11.44 16.85 -26.63
C GLY A 694 -10.53 15.71 -27.09
N ALA A 695 -10.36 14.70 -26.25
CA ALA A 695 -9.52 13.53 -26.53
C ALA A 695 -10.32 12.33 -27.08
N GLY A 696 -11.60 12.56 -27.44
CA GLY A 696 -12.49 11.54 -28.00
C GLY A 696 -13.23 10.69 -26.97
N ASP A 697 -13.13 10.99 -25.67
CA ASP A 697 -13.95 10.39 -24.61
C ASP A 697 -15.18 11.24 -24.22
N ASP A 698 -15.38 12.38 -24.87
CA ASP A 698 -16.49 13.32 -24.62
C ASP A 698 -17.86 12.65 -24.83
N TRP A 699 -17.96 11.73 -25.80
CA TRP A 699 -19.19 10.98 -26.10
C TRP A 699 -19.62 10.08 -24.92
N PHE A 700 -18.66 9.50 -24.18
CA PHE A 700 -18.95 8.62 -23.05
C PHE A 700 -19.58 9.42 -21.91
N TRP A 701 -19.06 10.62 -21.63
CA TRP A 701 -19.60 11.50 -20.60
C TRP A 701 -20.96 12.08 -20.99
N ALA A 702 -21.16 12.42 -22.27
CA ALA A 702 -22.46 12.81 -22.79
C ALA A 702 -23.50 11.68 -22.69
N TRP A 703 -23.11 10.44 -22.98
CA TRP A 703 -23.96 9.26 -22.78
C TRP A 703 -24.27 9.05 -21.29
N LEU A 704 -23.26 9.05 -20.42
CA LEU A 704 -23.44 8.84 -18.99
C LEU A 704 -24.36 9.90 -18.38
N GLY A 705 -24.25 11.16 -18.81
CA GLY A 705 -25.13 12.25 -18.36
C GLY A 705 -26.61 12.05 -18.75
N ARG A 706 -26.89 11.42 -19.89
CA ARG A 706 -28.27 11.10 -20.33
C ARG A 706 -28.84 9.86 -19.65
N HIS A 707 -28.00 8.87 -19.39
CA HIS A 707 -28.39 7.56 -18.88
C HIS A 707 -28.03 7.35 -17.39
N TRP A 708 -27.76 8.43 -16.64
CA TRP A 708 -27.24 8.31 -15.27
C TRP A 708 -28.20 7.58 -14.32
N ILE A 709 -29.52 7.73 -14.51
CA ILE A 709 -30.54 7.01 -13.71
C ILE A 709 -30.46 5.51 -14.01
N GLU A 710 -30.40 5.13 -15.29
CA GLU A 710 -30.28 3.73 -15.74
C GLU A 710 -29.00 3.11 -15.18
N ALA A 711 -27.86 3.80 -15.31
CA ALA A 711 -26.58 3.35 -14.77
C ALA A 711 -26.60 3.16 -13.24
N VAL A 712 -27.26 4.06 -12.51
CA VAL A 712 -27.41 3.94 -11.04
C VAL A 712 -28.33 2.77 -10.69
N VAL A 713 -29.43 2.58 -11.40
CA VAL A 713 -30.36 1.45 -11.19
C VAL A 713 -29.67 0.12 -11.48
N GLU A 714 -28.91 0.01 -12.57
CA GLU A 714 -28.14 -1.18 -12.91
C GLU A 714 -27.05 -1.49 -11.88
N ALA A 715 -26.34 -0.46 -11.39
CA ALA A 715 -25.36 -0.63 -10.32
C ALA A 715 -25.99 -1.11 -9.01
N ILE A 716 -27.14 -0.56 -8.63
CA ILE A 716 -27.91 -1.01 -7.46
C ILE A 716 -28.36 -2.46 -7.65
N ALA A 717 -28.89 -2.81 -8.82
CA ALA A 717 -29.31 -4.17 -9.16
C ALA A 717 -28.14 -5.17 -9.08
N ALA A 718 -26.96 -4.79 -9.56
CA ALA A 718 -25.75 -5.61 -9.48
C ALA A 718 -25.29 -5.84 -8.03
N VAL A 719 -25.34 -4.81 -7.18
CA VAL A 719 -25.04 -4.92 -5.74
C VAL A 719 -26.05 -5.84 -5.05
N VAL A 720 -27.35 -5.69 -5.33
CA VAL A 720 -28.40 -6.57 -4.79
C VAL A 720 -28.20 -8.02 -5.26
N ALA A 721 -27.83 -8.23 -6.52
CA ALA A 721 -27.52 -9.56 -7.07
C ALA A 721 -26.30 -10.20 -6.37
N LEU A 722 -25.25 -9.43 -6.09
CA LEU A 722 -24.07 -9.90 -5.36
C LEU A 722 -24.39 -10.25 -3.91
N LEU A 723 -25.17 -9.40 -3.21
CA LEU A 723 -25.58 -9.63 -1.82
C LEU A 723 -26.50 -10.87 -1.71
N THR A 724 -27.42 -11.05 -2.66
CA THR A 724 -28.32 -12.22 -2.70
C THR A 724 -27.56 -13.50 -3.04
N SER A 725 -26.62 -13.47 -3.98
CA SER A 725 -25.71 -14.58 -4.30
C SER A 725 -24.87 -14.99 -3.09
N PHE A 726 -24.27 -14.02 -2.38
CA PHE A 726 -23.51 -14.27 -1.15
C PHE A 726 -24.35 -14.91 -0.03
N ALA A 727 -25.57 -14.41 0.18
CA ALA A 727 -26.52 -14.99 1.14
C ALA A 727 -26.92 -16.43 0.77
N CYS A 728 -27.06 -16.72 -0.54
CA CYS A 728 -27.36 -18.06 -1.04
C CYS A 728 -26.18 -19.02 -0.84
N CYS A 729 -24.94 -18.59 -1.13
CA CYS A 729 -23.72 -19.36 -0.87
C CYS A 729 -23.56 -19.72 0.61
N LEU A 730 -23.87 -18.79 1.54
CA LEU A 730 -23.86 -19.04 2.99
C LEU A 730 -24.91 -20.09 3.40
N LYS A 731 -26.13 -20.03 2.85
CA LYS A 731 -27.16 -21.05 3.08
C LYS A 731 -26.74 -22.43 2.53
N CYS A 732 -26.15 -22.49 1.35
CA CYS A 732 -25.66 -23.73 0.74
C CYS A 732 -24.49 -24.35 1.52
N ALA A 733 -23.53 -23.53 1.98
CA ALA A 733 -22.43 -23.98 2.83
C ALA A 733 -22.94 -24.54 4.17
N ARG A 734 -23.97 -23.91 4.77
CA ARG A 734 -24.61 -24.37 6.00
C ARG A 734 -25.34 -25.71 5.81
N ARG A 735 -26.05 -25.90 4.67
CA ARG A 735 -26.72 -27.18 4.33
C ARG A 735 -25.73 -28.31 4.06
N ARG A 736 -24.62 -28.06 3.35
CA ARG A 736 -23.56 -29.07 3.10
C ARG A 736 -22.86 -29.51 4.39
N ARG A 737 -22.67 -28.58 5.34
CA ARG A 737 -22.09 -28.89 6.66
C ARG A 737 -23.02 -29.74 7.53
N LEU A 738 -24.33 -29.48 7.49
CA LEU A 738 -25.34 -30.29 8.19
C LEU A 738 -25.41 -31.73 7.66
N ARG A 739 -25.38 -31.94 6.33
CA ARG A 739 -25.35 -33.30 5.74
C ARG A 739 -24.13 -34.11 6.18
N ARG A 740 -22.92 -33.52 6.16
CA ARG A 740 -21.70 -34.22 6.61
C ARG A 740 -21.69 -34.60 8.09
N ILE A 741 -22.39 -33.84 8.94
CA ILE A 741 -22.51 -34.15 10.37
C ILE A 741 -23.46 -35.34 10.57
N VAL A 742 -24.57 -35.38 9.85
CA VAL A 742 -25.53 -36.50 9.87
C VAL A 742 -24.88 -37.78 9.32
N ASP A 743 -24.14 -37.70 8.20
CA ASP A 743 -23.46 -38.85 7.60
C ASP A 743 -22.33 -39.43 8.48
N ARG A 744 -21.64 -38.58 9.27
CA ARG A 744 -20.62 -39.05 10.23
C ARG A 744 -21.22 -39.65 11.49
N GLY A 745 -22.35 -39.12 11.98
CA GLY A 745 -23.07 -39.69 13.12
C GLY A 745 -23.62 -41.09 12.82
N TYR A 746 -24.10 -41.31 11.60
CA TYR A 746 -24.62 -42.61 11.15
C TYR A 746 -23.51 -43.68 10.99
N LYS A 747 -22.28 -43.27 10.68
CA LYS A 747 -21.13 -44.18 10.55
C LYS A 747 -20.56 -44.63 11.89
N TYR A 748 -20.65 -43.83 12.95
CA TYR A 748 -20.18 -44.23 14.28
C TYR A 748 -21.14 -45.16 14.99
N ALA A 749 -22.46 -44.92 14.88
CA ALA A 749 -23.47 -45.81 15.45
C ALA A 749 -23.41 -47.24 14.88
N LYS A 750 -23.03 -47.38 13.60
CA LYS A 750 -22.90 -48.70 12.95
C LYS A 750 -21.61 -49.46 13.33
N VAL A 751 -20.62 -48.78 13.92
CA VAL A 751 -19.35 -49.41 14.32
C VAL A 751 -19.37 -49.86 15.78
N GLU A 752 -20.18 -49.22 16.64
CA GLU A 752 -20.37 -49.68 18.02
C GLU A 752 -21.26 -50.93 18.11
N ASP A 753 -22.26 -51.09 17.23
CA ASP A 753 -23.12 -52.29 17.24
C ASP A 753 -22.42 -53.57 16.73
N ASP A 754 -21.30 -53.45 15.99
CA ASP A 754 -20.58 -54.58 15.36
C ASP A 754 -19.37 -55.08 16.20
N VAL A 755 -19.05 -54.50 17.36
CA VAL A 755 -17.82 -54.82 18.12
C VAL A 755 -18.05 -55.65 19.40
N ASP A 756 -19.30 -55.89 19.82
CA ASP A 756 -19.60 -56.61 21.08
C ASP A 756 -20.13 -58.05 20.94
N VAL A 757 -19.97 -58.71 19.78
CA VAL A 757 -20.44 -60.10 19.61
C VAL A 757 -19.40 -61.01 18.94
N GLU A 758 -18.22 -61.18 19.55
CA GLU A 758 -17.35 -62.31 19.18
C GLU A 758 -16.42 -62.78 20.31
N LEU A 759 -16.92 -62.83 21.54
CA LEU A 759 -16.27 -63.53 22.64
C LEU A 759 -17.36 -64.14 23.52
N LEU A 760 -17.91 -65.29 23.11
CA LEU A 760 -18.42 -66.34 24.01
C LEU A 760 -18.85 -67.57 23.18
N GLY A 761 -18.00 -68.60 23.23
CA GLY A 761 -18.40 -70.01 23.38
C GLY A 761 -19.35 -70.61 22.34
N GLY A 762 -18.78 -71.43 21.46
CA GLY A 762 -19.56 -72.35 20.63
C GLY A 762 -20.39 -73.36 21.44
N ARG A 763 -21.48 -73.82 20.80
CA ARG A 763 -21.92 -75.22 20.70
C ARG A 763 -23.32 -75.27 20.08
N TYR A 764 -23.43 -76.16 19.09
CA TYR A 764 -24.55 -77.04 18.72
C TYR A 764 -25.08 -76.88 17.30
N CYS A 765 -24.89 -78.00 16.57
CA CYS A 765 -25.52 -78.50 15.35
C CYS A 765 -25.13 -77.85 14.02
#